data_AF-A0AA36ANN3-F1
#
_entry.id   AF-A0AA36ANN3-F1
#
_cell.length_a   1.000
_cell.length_b   1.000
_cell.length_c   1.000
_cell.angle_alpha   90.00
_cell.angle_beta   90.00
_cell.angle_gamma   90.00
#
_symmetry.space_group_name_H-M   'P 1'
#
loop_
_entity.id
_entity.type
_entity.pdbx_description
1 polymer ?
#
loop_
_entity_poly.entity_id
_entity_poly.type
_entity_poly.pdbx_seq_one_letter_code
_entity_poly.pdbx_strand_id
1 'polypeptide(L)'
;MASTNCEKQAKICSVNYIPEPIEKTFPHNKTFPDMADLSDSFLGESNSEVFPDWNKYQIQVKELQLDLASERENALQSRRKWNNLVTEKLELTTKMNYELTTKASEIAKLQSELEKSEAERQNLEYELLKVIQDQKLASDHAAKLNTKLETENSKLKDEVRTLAGRLNTLQNELDDSEQKVKTLSANYESVIKEKEQVLSQLNSQKSTLESEYQQEKTMFEKQQVSLTEMVKKYEGEKSKLEDDLKKSLMELKESQEKELNLKRDLNTAFSHIKSMEISIESERETHLESKFKTEVMQMHVQDLDKTLQMERTASKEAQKTFEEMNKKLSKLQTTYEEEKVLNCKYKTDLTGLREELSLIQSKMTTELNNKNSVIHTMSKETEIHLKNFHKLKDELSKAKKRQIYLEEKHTGCMRELDILLHNFLIEDKSKLAKNTVSKPGKHDLLPGKSLKSGVLTTSSATEQLRQILTTYKHKVDKAAEENIKQKSLVNSLSKEIATFKELLITKDRTIEDSQTNYTQCAKELCRLRSKFKQLEEETLQLKIEVESGVSLKKNDKVRIEELTKEIMNLKVKHKKEMEENLAYLHSVYQRLLADRPLPYPKERIIADFSWFDLTLLINEQVSSVLNSIQKANQKVSHLEDSLRQKESCITGLQKSYEEQLSHMMTLSKERELTWQKQKTEIQSQYENELRVINNQIKDKQAIAEKAIDKMKCSSNIHKELESKCKKVQELLYTRTTHNAQLQIVCCLLCGLLTPLYTQILDLIMQCYILKESIKRSETTFSHLRLLIQSFSCQLLKFEEDSKDKPHNKFSYKKSPILRLRCYVIVILAANRLIFLSRTNKPLLSAFDIALGPVSLRVQANIDQNFLDSFSDCLSKNSDEDKSKGLLQLLSSQNLNESLRMSVTELQKFVSNATKNDVSQLDTKSFLVCARGTLNQIANILVRNFQNTNYMIPSNGLTSRDSLISRLACGLQTQLRIRPQATTNTLLYQKDMIQSLQNYTSDLNRHVHKMTTQLQQLKQKQDISAQEKEQFELDKSTIFHLQEQLKQLHERVLLRYLFFISIVYQVKLPTTMYL
;
A
#
# COMPACT_ATOMS: atom_id res chain seq x y z
N MET A 1 40.92 -12.93 28.10
CA MET A 1 40.85 -14.39 28.36
C MET A 1 42.03 -15.04 27.65
N ALA A 2 42.74 -15.99 28.28
CA ALA A 2 43.78 -16.87 27.70
C ALA A 2 44.96 -16.21 26.91
N SER A 3 46.23 -16.59 27.09
CA SER A 3 46.85 -17.55 28.00
C SER A 3 48.30 -17.14 28.32
N THR A 4 48.83 -17.57 29.45
CA THR A 4 50.22 -17.32 29.91
C THR A 4 50.77 -18.55 30.62
N ASN A 5 51.97 -19.03 30.26
CA ASN A 5 53.03 -19.53 31.17
C ASN A 5 54.15 -20.35 30.49
N CYS A 6 55.27 -20.52 31.22
CA CYS A 6 56.31 -21.57 31.12
C CYS A 6 57.33 -21.51 29.94
N GLU A 7 58.61 -21.91 30.07
CA GLU A 7 59.41 -22.19 31.30
C GLU A 7 60.96 -22.13 31.15
N LYS A 8 61.61 -21.72 32.26
CA LYS A 8 62.90 -22.10 32.91
C LYS A 8 64.06 -22.90 32.22
N GLN A 9 65.28 -22.43 32.55
CA GLN A 9 66.50 -23.15 33.08
C GLN A 9 67.47 -24.00 32.20
N ALA A 10 68.69 -23.45 31.97
CA ALA A 10 70.05 -24.09 32.01
C ALA A 10 71.13 -23.01 31.71
N LYS A 11 72.37 -22.89 32.23
CA LYS A 11 73.16 -23.45 33.38
C LYS A 11 73.84 -24.84 33.29
N ILE A 12 75.17 -24.87 33.10
CA ILE A 12 76.22 -25.57 33.92
C ILE A 12 77.67 -25.23 33.45
N CYS A 13 78.66 -25.46 34.34
CA CYS A 13 80.12 -25.20 34.35
C CYS A 13 80.90 -25.26 32.99
N SER A 14 82.03 -24.54 32.82
CA SER A 14 83.38 -24.82 33.41
C SER A 14 84.45 -23.89 32.76
N VAL A 15 85.72 -23.68 33.18
CA VAL A 15 86.57 -23.96 34.39
C VAL A 15 87.82 -23.02 34.36
N ASN A 16 88.59 -22.89 35.46
CA ASN A 16 89.80 -22.04 35.60
C ASN A 16 91.06 -22.57 34.87
N TYR A 17 92.04 -21.69 34.60
CA TYR A 17 93.39 -21.77 35.20
C TYR A 17 94.20 -20.46 35.08
N ILE A 18 95.12 -20.21 36.03
CA ILE A 18 96.06 -19.07 36.09
C ILE A 18 97.44 -19.62 36.50
N PRO A 19 98.56 -19.11 35.93
CA PRO A 19 99.89 -19.17 36.55
C PRO A 19 100.40 -17.80 37.02
N GLU A 20 101.20 -17.80 38.09
CA GLU A 20 101.84 -16.62 38.71
C GLU A 20 103.27 -16.35 38.17
N PRO A 21 103.84 -15.15 38.40
CA PRO A 21 105.22 -14.81 38.01
C PRO A 21 106.28 -15.31 39.02
N ILE A 22 107.56 -15.32 38.61
CA ILE A 22 108.72 -15.68 39.45
C ILE A 22 109.80 -14.58 39.38
N GLU A 23 110.48 -14.32 40.50
CA GLU A 23 111.50 -13.27 40.66
C GLU A 23 112.97 -13.77 40.60
N LYS A 24 113.87 -12.85 40.18
CA LYS A 24 115.26 -12.61 40.65
C LYS A 24 116.25 -13.79 40.80
N THR A 25 117.49 -13.61 40.31
CA THR A 25 118.70 -13.32 41.15
C THR A 25 119.99 -13.07 40.35
N PHE A 26 120.96 -12.37 40.97
CA PHE A 26 122.36 -12.20 40.53
C PHE A 26 123.27 -13.29 41.13
N PRO A 27 124.54 -13.42 40.65
CA PRO A 27 125.65 -13.28 41.61
C PRO A 27 126.83 -12.37 41.13
N HIS A 28 127.89 -12.27 41.95
CA HIS A 28 128.85 -11.15 42.01
C HIS A 28 130.31 -11.46 41.58
N ASN A 29 131.01 -10.39 41.14
CA ASN A 29 132.40 -9.94 41.40
C ASN A 29 133.63 -10.88 41.34
N LYS A 30 134.71 -10.38 40.69
CA LYS A 30 136.14 -10.26 41.17
C LYS A 30 137.01 -9.65 40.03
N THR A 31 137.52 -8.42 40.09
CA THR A 31 138.74 -7.87 40.78
C THR A 31 140.12 -8.34 40.27
N PHE A 32 140.83 -7.44 39.53
CA PHE A 32 142.27 -7.05 39.62
C PHE A 32 143.42 -8.10 39.64
N PRO A 33 144.72 -7.74 39.42
CA PRO A 33 145.35 -6.50 38.93
C PRO A 33 146.42 -6.71 37.80
N ASP A 34 147.32 -5.73 37.65
CA ASP A 34 148.48 -5.62 36.76
C ASP A 34 149.56 -6.72 36.85
N MET A 35 150.45 -6.75 35.84
CA MET A 35 151.91 -6.98 36.00
C MET A 35 152.68 -6.19 34.93
N ALA A 36 153.86 -5.69 35.27
CA ALA A 36 154.83 -5.05 34.36
C ALA A 36 156.09 -5.92 34.21
N ASP A 37 157.17 -5.34 33.64
CA ASP A 37 158.53 -5.89 33.38
C ASP A 37 158.81 -6.32 31.92
N LEU A 38 160.02 -6.13 31.34
CA LEU A 38 161.22 -5.37 31.75
C LEU A 38 162.13 -5.12 30.52
N SER A 39 162.86 -3.99 30.47
CA SER A 39 164.08 -3.84 29.64
C SER A 39 164.86 -2.57 29.97
N ASP A 40 166.15 -2.66 30.38
CA ASP A 40 167.18 -1.66 30.00
C ASP A 40 168.65 -1.99 30.37
N SER A 41 169.60 -1.47 29.57
CA SER A 41 170.93 -0.88 29.98
C SER A 41 172.02 -1.74 30.72
N PHE A 42 173.29 -1.32 30.92
CA PHE A 42 174.34 -0.74 30.03
C PHE A 42 175.76 -0.74 30.70
N LEU A 43 176.85 -0.64 29.90
CA LEU A 43 178.23 -0.10 30.18
C LEU A 43 179.20 -0.65 31.28
N GLY A 44 180.51 -0.48 31.02
CA GLY A 44 181.59 -0.35 32.04
C GLY A 44 183.00 -0.79 31.61
N GLU A 45 183.98 0.14 31.48
CA GLU A 45 185.41 -0.12 31.16
C GLU A 45 186.33 1.00 31.72
N SER A 46 187.58 0.73 32.17
CA SER A 46 188.53 1.79 32.58
C SER A 46 190.03 1.41 32.76
N ASN A 47 190.93 2.21 32.15
CA ASN A 47 192.27 2.70 32.55
C ASN A 47 193.37 1.83 33.23
N SER A 48 194.63 1.90 32.72
CA SER A 48 195.78 2.67 33.31
C SER A 48 197.20 2.03 33.19
N GLU A 49 198.24 2.88 33.36
CA GLU A 49 199.67 2.61 33.74
C GLU A 49 200.71 2.15 32.68
N VAL A 50 202.02 2.48 32.74
CA VAL A 50 202.82 3.67 33.20
C VAL A 50 204.31 3.53 32.73
N PHE A 51 205.10 4.62 32.77
CA PHE A 51 206.59 4.68 32.64
C PHE A 51 207.24 4.50 31.23
N PRO A 52 208.52 4.89 31.01
CA PRO A 52 208.93 5.49 29.73
C PRO A 52 210.14 4.85 29.02
N ASP A 53 210.09 4.80 27.68
CA ASP A 53 211.28 5.16 26.88
C ASP A 53 210.96 5.63 25.44
N TRP A 54 211.25 6.91 25.22
CA TRP A 54 212.02 7.43 24.07
C TRP A 54 211.62 7.09 22.60
N ASN A 55 210.81 7.99 22.03
CA ASN A 55 210.91 8.52 20.66
C ASN A 55 210.82 7.62 19.40
N LYS A 56 210.76 6.28 19.46
CA LYS A 56 210.65 5.45 18.23
C LYS A 56 209.28 4.79 17.94
N TYR A 57 208.52 4.42 18.96
CA TYR A 57 207.19 3.78 18.76
C TYR A 57 206.03 4.77 18.56
N GLN A 58 206.26 6.07 18.78
CA GLN A 58 205.19 7.08 18.87
C GLN A 58 204.54 7.47 17.53
N ILE A 59 205.08 7.00 16.40
CA ILE A 59 204.57 7.27 15.04
C ILE A 59 203.62 6.15 14.59
N GLN A 60 204.07 4.88 14.59
CA GLN A 60 203.26 3.76 14.07
C GLN A 60 201.99 3.46 14.91
N VAL A 61 201.98 3.77 16.21
CA VAL A 61 200.79 3.55 17.05
C VAL A 61 199.64 4.51 16.67
N LYS A 62 199.94 5.70 16.11
CA LYS A 62 198.90 6.68 15.75
C LYS A 62 198.08 6.30 14.52
N GLU A 63 198.66 5.59 13.56
CA GLU A 63 197.95 5.14 12.35
C GLU A 63 196.95 4.03 12.71
N LEU A 64 197.42 2.97 13.39
CA LEU A 64 196.58 1.82 13.78
C LEU A 64 195.45 2.18 14.77
N GLN A 65 195.61 3.21 15.59
CA GLN A 65 194.54 3.70 16.47
C GLN A 65 193.43 4.46 15.71
N LEU A 66 193.74 5.02 14.53
CA LEU A 66 192.81 5.79 13.71
C LEU A 66 191.87 4.86 12.92
N ASP A 67 192.42 3.80 12.33
CA ASP A 67 191.66 2.78 11.61
C ASP A 67 190.65 2.07 12.54
N LEU A 68 191.11 1.66 13.74
CA LEU A 68 190.28 0.94 14.72
C LEU A 68 189.13 1.80 15.30
N ALA A 69 189.27 3.13 15.29
CA ALA A 69 188.16 4.03 15.60
C ALA A 69 187.09 4.02 14.49
N SER A 70 187.51 4.00 13.22
CA SER A 70 186.60 4.02 12.06
C SER A 70 185.73 2.76 11.96
N GLU A 71 186.29 1.57 12.26
CA GLU A 71 185.50 0.32 12.28
C GLU A 71 184.44 0.32 13.39
N ARG A 72 184.77 0.85 14.58
CA ARG A 72 183.82 0.98 15.70
C ARG A 72 182.64 1.89 15.33
N GLU A 73 182.88 3.01 14.65
CA GLU A 73 181.84 3.92 14.14
C GLU A 73 180.90 3.18 13.14
N ASN A 74 181.47 2.46 12.18
CA ASN A 74 180.72 1.70 11.16
C ASN A 74 179.86 0.57 11.75
N ALA A 75 180.39 -0.14 12.75
CA ALA A 75 179.64 -1.18 13.47
C ALA A 75 178.45 -0.59 14.26
N LEU A 76 178.64 0.56 14.92
CA LEU A 76 177.58 1.26 15.65
C LEU A 76 176.49 1.78 14.72
N GLN A 77 176.83 2.34 13.56
CA GLN A 77 175.83 2.75 12.55
C GLN A 77 175.01 1.56 12.05
N SER A 78 175.65 0.42 11.79
CA SER A 78 174.98 -0.79 11.30
C SER A 78 174.00 -1.35 12.33
N ARG A 79 174.36 -1.36 13.61
CA ARG A 79 173.48 -1.82 14.70
C ARG A 79 172.31 -0.87 14.94
N ARG A 80 172.51 0.45 14.82
CA ARG A 80 171.41 1.45 14.84
C ARG A 80 170.41 1.20 13.70
N LYS A 81 170.88 1.00 12.47
CA LYS A 81 170.01 0.69 11.31
C LYS A 81 169.17 -0.58 11.52
N TRP A 82 169.76 -1.65 12.07
CA TRP A 82 169.02 -2.89 12.33
C TRP A 82 167.94 -2.72 13.41
N ASN A 83 168.26 -2.05 14.52
CA ASN A 83 167.27 -1.75 15.57
C ASN A 83 166.08 -0.95 15.01
N ASN A 84 166.34 0.09 14.21
CA ASN A 84 165.28 0.92 13.61
C ASN A 84 164.32 0.10 12.73
N LEU A 85 164.85 -0.79 11.88
CA LEU A 85 164.04 -1.69 11.03
C LEU A 85 163.22 -2.69 11.85
N VAL A 86 163.74 -3.14 13.00
CA VAL A 86 162.98 -4.00 13.93
C VAL A 86 161.84 -3.22 14.58
N THR A 87 162.07 -1.99 15.04
CA THR A 87 161.00 -1.14 15.60
C THR A 87 159.93 -0.78 14.58
N GLU A 88 160.32 -0.41 13.35
CA GLU A 88 159.37 -0.14 12.25
C GLU A 88 158.49 -1.36 11.94
N LYS A 89 159.09 -2.56 11.86
CA LYS A 89 158.33 -3.81 11.64
C LYS A 89 157.37 -4.11 12.79
N LEU A 90 157.78 -3.86 14.04
CA LEU A 90 156.94 -4.08 15.22
C LEU A 90 155.75 -3.11 15.22
N GLU A 91 155.98 -1.83 14.94
CA GLU A 91 154.93 -0.82 14.77
C GLU A 91 153.94 -1.17 13.64
N LEU A 92 154.42 -1.61 12.48
CA LEU A 92 153.55 -2.05 11.39
C LEU A 92 152.70 -3.26 11.79
N THR A 93 153.26 -4.17 12.57
CA THR A 93 152.55 -5.36 13.07
C THR A 93 151.49 -5.00 14.11
N THR A 94 151.77 -4.07 15.04
CA THR A 94 150.78 -3.61 16.03
C THR A 94 149.67 -2.79 15.38
N LYS A 95 149.99 -1.91 14.42
CA LYS A 95 149.01 -1.18 13.60
C LYS A 95 148.08 -2.14 12.85
N MET A 96 148.63 -3.11 12.12
CA MET A 96 147.82 -4.10 11.38
C MET A 96 146.96 -4.98 12.30
N ASN A 97 147.45 -5.37 13.47
CA ASN A 97 146.64 -6.14 14.44
C ASN A 97 145.53 -5.29 15.08
N TYR A 98 145.78 -3.99 15.32
CA TYR A 98 144.75 -3.05 15.79
C TYR A 98 143.67 -2.82 14.71
N GLU A 99 144.06 -2.68 13.44
CA GLU A 99 143.14 -2.61 12.30
C GLU A 99 142.32 -3.89 12.14
N LEU A 100 142.94 -5.07 12.21
CA LEU A 100 142.23 -6.36 12.13
C LEU A 100 141.24 -6.57 13.28
N THR A 101 141.62 -6.22 14.52
CA THR A 101 140.73 -6.35 15.69
C THR A 101 139.59 -5.33 15.69
N THR A 102 139.86 -4.08 15.27
CA THR A 102 138.79 -3.08 15.09
C THR A 102 137.83 -3.49 13.97
N LYS A 103 138.33 -3.96 12.81
CA LYS A 103 137.46 -4.46 11.72
C LYS A 103 136.69 -5.73 12.07
N ALA A 104 137.26 -6.65 12.83
CA ALA A 104 136.50 -7.78 13.39
C ALA A 104 135.37 -7.31 14.32
N SER A 105 135.61 -6.28 15.14
CA SER A 105 134.59 -5.70 16.02
C SER A 105 133.49 -4.92 15.27
N GLU A 106 133.83 -4.29 14.14
CA GLU A 106 132.85 -3.66 13.23
C GLU A 106 131.96 -4.71 12.58
N ILE A 107 132.55 -5.80 12.06
CA ILE A 107 131.80 -6.90 11.42
C ILE A 107 130.85 -7.56 12.42
N ALA A 108 131.30 -7.86 13.65
CA ALA A 108 130.46 -8.46 14.68
C ALA A 108 129.27 -7.56 15.09
N LYS A 109 129.47 -6.23 15.14
CA LYS A 109 128.37 -5.28 15.36
C LYS A 109 127.38 -5.29 14.20
N LEU A 110 127.86 -5.18 12.97
CA LEU A 110 127.00 -5.19 11.77
C LEU A 110 126.22 -6.51 11.62
N GLN A 111 126.79 -7.64 12.03
CA GLN A 111 126.08 -8.93 12.08
C GLN A 111 124.96 -8.91 13.13
N SER A 112 125.23 -8.44 14.35
CA SER A 112 124.21 -8.35 15.41
C SER A 112 123.10 -7.33 15.08
N GLU A 113 123.45 -6.20 14.45
CA GLU A 113 122.49 -5.22 13.95
C GLU A 113 121.64 -5.80 12.80
N LEU A 114 122.23 -6.58 11.89
CA LEU A 114 121.51 -7.28 10.82
C LEU A 114 120.54 -8.33 11.40
N GLU A 115 120.99 -9.21 12.30
CA GLU A 115 120.16 -10.22 12.96
C GLU A 115 118.98 -9.58 13.72
N LYS A 116 119.24 -8.47 14.43
CA LYS A 116 118.19 -7.70 15.10
C LYS A 116 117.19 -7.11 14.10
N SER A 117 117.65 -6.55 12.97
CA SER A 117 116.78 -6.00 11.92
C SER A 117 115.97 -7.09 11.19
N GLU A 118 116.54 -8.29 11.03
CA GLU A 118 115.90 -9.46 10.43
C GLU A 118 114.76 -9.97 11.34
N ALA A 119 115.01 -10.05 12.64
CA ALA A 119 113.99 -10.41 13.64
C ALA A 119 112.90 -9.34 13.76
N GLU A 120 113.25 -8.05 13.73
CA GLU A 120 112.29 -6.94 13.69
C GLU A 120 111.44 -6.99 12.41
N ARG A 121 112.04 -7.29 11.24
CA ARG A 121 111.30 -7.47 9.99
C ARG A 121 110.32 -8.64 10.06
N GLN A 122 110.74 -9.81 10.55
CA GLN A 122 109.87 -10.98 10.68
C GLN A 122 108.72 -10.74 11.67
N ASN A 123 108.96 -10.02 12.76
CA ASN A 123 107.90 -9.65 13.72
C ASN A 123 106.90 -8.65 13.10
N LEU A 124 107.38 -7.69 12.30
CA LEU A 124 106.53 -6.77 11.54
C LEU A 124 105.74 -7.48 10.43
N GLU A 125 106.33 -8.46 9.73
CA GLU A 125 105.64 -9.31 8.75
C GLU A 125 104.52 -10.12 9.40
N TYR A 126 104.75 -10.70 10.59
CA TYR A 126 103.75 -11.43 11.35
C TYR A 126 102.59 -10.53 11.81
N GLU A 127 102.88 -9.40 12.45
CA GLU A 127 101.83 -8.46 12.88
C GLU A 127 101.07 -7.86 11.68
N LEU A 128 101.73 -7.62 10.54
CA LEU A 128 101.08 -7.18 9.30
C LEU A 128 100.16 -8.26 8.72
N LEU A 129 100.56 -9.54 8.73
CA LEU A 129 99.69 -10.66 8.32
C LEU A 129 98.48 -10.82 9.25
N LYS A 130 98.70 -10.69 10.56
CA LYS A 130 97.65 -10.71 11.60
C LYS A 130 96.66 -9.57 11.43
N VAL A 131 97.14 -8.33 11.25
CA VAL A 131 96.31 -7.16 10.94
C VAL A 131 95.53 -7.36 9.63
N ILE A 132 96.13 -7.93 8.58
CA ILE A 132 95.41 -8.26 7.33
C ILE A 132 94.33 -9.33 7.57
N GLN A 133 94.57 -10.32 8.43
CA GLN A 133 93.58 -11.35 8.76
C GLN A 133 92.42 -10.78 9.59
N ASP A 134 92.71 -9.98 10.61
CA ASP A 134 91.70 -9.30 11.42
C ASP A 134 90.91 -8.28 10.58
N GLN A 135 91.57 -7.54 9.68
CA GLN A 135 90.92 -6.66 8.71
C GLN A 135 90.00 -7.42 7.75
N LYS A 136 90.40 -8.61 7.28
CA LYS A 136 89.54 -9.48 6.46
C LYS A 136 88.33 -9.96 7.25
N LEU A 137 88.50 -10.44 8.48
CA LEU A 137 87.39 -10.89 9.33
C LEU A 137 86.42 -9.74 9.67
N ALA A 138 86.95 -8.54 9.95
CA ALA A 138 86.17 -7.33 10.16
C ALA A 138 85.42 -6.90 8.88
N SER A 139 86.06 -6.99 7.70
CA SER A 139 85.44 -6.70 6.40
C SER A 139 84.34 -7.70 6.05
N ASP A 140 84.57 -8.99 6.29
CA ASP A 140 83.58 -10.07 6.14
C ASP A 140 82.37 -9.87 7.06
N HIS A 141 82.63 -9.47 8.31
CA HIS A 141 81.57 -9.15 9.28
C HIS A 141 80.79 -7.90 8.85
N ALA A 142 81.47 -6.84 8.41
CA ALA A 142 80.85 -5.63 7.88
C ALA A 142 80.01 -5.92 6.62
N ALA A 143 80.47 -6.78 5.70
CA ALA A 143 79.71 -7.20 4.52
C ALA A 143 78.46 -8.01 4.90
N LYS A 144 78.57 -8.93 5.87
CA LYS A 144 77.44 -9.70 6.41
C LYS A 144 76.44 -8.84 7.19
N LEU A 145 76.88 -7.69 7.73
CA LEU A 145 76.03 -6.74 8.44
C LEU A 145 75.38 -5.74 7.46
N ASN A 146 76.11 -5.26 6.46
CA ASN A 146 75.58 -4.44 5.37
C ASN A 146 74.51 -5.18 4.58
N THR A 147 74.74 -6.43 4.16
CA THR A 147 73.73 -7.22 3.43
C THR A 147 72.47 -7.47 4.26
N LYS A 148 72.58 -7.66 5.58
CA LYS A 148 71.41 -7.68 6.48
C LYS A 148 70.67 -6.35 6.46
N LEU A 149 71.38 -5.23 6.71
CA LEU A 149 70.82 -3.88 6.67
C LEU A 149 70.21 -3.55 5.31
N GLU A 150 70.75 -4.04 4.20
CA GLU A 150 70.18 -3.88 2.86
C GLU A 150 68.84 -4.63 2.72
N THR A 151 68.74 -5.87 3.21
CA THR A 151 67.48 -6.62 3.22
C THR A 151 66.43 -6.07 4.19
N GLU A 152 66.86 -5.44 5.29
CA GLU A 152 65.95 -4.74 6.21
C GLU A 152 65.51 -3.40 5.62
N ASN A 153 66.41 -2.64 5.00
CA ASN A 153 66.08 -1.44 4.25
C ASN A 153 65.19 -1.73 3.02
N SER A 154 65.32 -2.88 2.35
CA SER A 154 64.44 -3.25 1.24
C SER A 154 63.02 -3.52 1.76
N LYS A 155 62.88 -4.33 2.82
CA LYS A 155 61.59 -4.58 3.50
C LYS A 155 60.95 -3.28 3.98
N LEU A 156 61.69 -2.42 4.67
CA LEU A 156 61.18 -1.12 5.14
C LEU A 156 60.78 -0.21 3.98
N LYS A 157 61.52 -0.21 2.84
CA LYS A 157 61.12 0.53 1.63
C LYS A 157 59.89 -0.06 0.95
N ASP A 158 59.68 -1.36 1.02
CA ASP A 158 58.47 -2.04 0.50
C ASP A 158 57.27 -1.75 1.42
N GLU A 159 57.43 -1.87 2.74
CA GLU A 159 56.42 -1.51 3.75
C GLU A 159 56.02 -0.04 3.61
N VAL A 160 56.98 0.90 3.55
CA VAL A 160 56.72 2.33 3.30
C VAL A 160 55.99 2.55 1.98
N ARG A 161 56.28 1.79 0.91
CA ARG A 161 55.52 1.86 -0.35
C ARG A 161 54.09 1.34 -0.19
N THR A 162 53.86 0.25 0.55
CA THR A 162 52.49 -0.24 0.83
C THR A 162 51.68 0.71 1.72
N LEU A 163 52.33 1.32 2.73
CA LEU A 163 51.72 2.31 3.61
C LEU A 163 51.40 3.60 2.87
N ALA A 164 52.30 4.10 2.00
CA ALA A 164 52.03 5.25 1.14
C ALA A 164 50.90 4.96 0.13
N GLY A 165 50.87 3.76 -0.46
CA GLY A 165 49.76 3.33 -1.32
C GLY A 165 48.41 3.32 -0.58
N ARG A 166 48.39 2.77 0.64
CA ARG A 166 47.19 2.74 1.51
C ARG A 166 46.79 4.13 2.03
N LEU A 167 47.75 5.02 2.26
CA LEU A 167 47.48 6.42 2.63
C LEU A 167 46.84 7.14 1.44
N ASN A 168 47.35 6.95 0.22
CA ASN A 168 46.75 7.51 -0.99
C ASN A 168 45.33 6.97 -1.25
N THR A 169 45.05 5.68 -1.02
CA THR A 169 43.67 5.17 -1.15
C THR A 169 42.74 5.77 -0.09
N LEU A 170 43.19 5.89 1.16
CA LEU A 170 42.41 6.53 2.23
C LEU A 170 42.20 8.04 1.98
N GLN A 171 43.18 8.74 1.40
CA GLN A 171 43.02 10.14 0.99
C GLN A 171 41.99 10.27 -0.12
N ASN A 172 42.07 9.41 -1.15
CA ASN A 172 41.08 9.40 -2.23
C ASN A 172 39.66 9.09 -1.69
N GLU A 173 39.51 8.11 -0.79
CA GLU A 173 38.24 7.77 -0.14
C GLU A 173 37.70 8.93 0.73
N LEU A 174 38.58 9.67 1.40
CA LEU A 174 38.24 10.88 2.16
C LEU A 174 37.80 12.02 1.25
N ASP A 175 38.53 12.30 0.16
CA ASP A 175 38.20 13.34 -0.82
C ASP A 175 36.86 13.03 -1.51
N ASP A 176 36.61 11.76 -1.85
CA ASP A 176 35.34 11.24 -2.38
C ASP A 176 34.20 11.44 -1.38
N SER A 177 34.46 11.19 -0.09
CA SER A 177 33.50 11.39 1.00
C SER A 177 33.19 12.87 1.20
N GLU A 178 34.21 13.74 1.21
CA GLU A 178 34.03 15.19 1.27
C GLU A 178 33.21 15.71 0.09
N GLN A 179 33.42 15.21 -1.13
CA GLN A 179 32.60 15.59 -2.29
C GLN A 179 31.14 15.15 -2.15
N LYS A 180 30.89 13.95 -1.62
CA LYS A 180 29.53 13.45 -1.30
C LYS A 180 28.86 14.30 -0.21
N VAL A 181 29.58 14.68 0.85
CA VAL A 181 29.06 15.57 1.90
C VAL A 181 28.79 16.98 1.35
N LYS A 182 29.68 17.55 0.53
CA LYS A 182 29.50 18.88 -0.09
C LYS A 182 28.29 18.91 -1.03
N THR A 183 28.11 17.89 -1.86
CA THR A 183 26.94 17.78 -2.77
C THR A 183 25.64 17.53 -2.02
N LEU A 184 25.62 16.66 -1.00
CA LEU A 184 24.46 16.49 -0.12
C LEU A 184 24.10 17.79 0.62
N SER A 185 25.09 18.52 1.16
CA SER A 185 24.87 19.80 1.82
C SER A 185 24.26 20.84 0.87
N ALA A 186 24.75 20.94 -0.36
CA ALA A 186 24.19 21.83 -1.39
C ALA A 186 22.74 21.45 -1.75
N ASN A 187 22.44 20.16 -1.86
CA ASN A 187 21.08 19.66 -2.11
C ASN A 187 20.14 19.99 -0.94
N TYR A 188 20.57 19.77 0.31
CA TYR A 188 19.77 20.15 1.48
C TYR A 188 19.56 21.66 1.56
N GLU A 189 20.56 22.47 1.23
CA GLU A 189 20.40 23.93 1.11
C GLU A 189 19.37 24.34 0.05
N SER A 190 19.32 23.68 -1.11
CA SER A 190 18.28 23.93 -2.12
C SER A 190 16.89 23.61 -1.57
N VAL A 191 16.71 22.42 -1.02
CA VAL A 191 15.43 21.97 -0.46
C VAL A 191 14.96 22.87 0.68
N ILE A 192 15.88 23.38 1.52
CA ILE A 192 15.56 24.38 2.56
C ILE A 192 15.05 25.68 1.92
N LYS A 193 15.77 26.24 0.94
CA LYS A 193 15.38 27.48 0.25
C LYS A 193 14.03 27.33 -0.47
N GLU A 194 13.76 26.16 -1.06
CA GLU A 194 12.45 25.81 -1.65
C GLU A 194 11.34 25.74 -0.58
N LYS A 195 11.59 25.15 0.59
CA LYS A 195 10.60 25.13 1.69
C LYS A 195 10.36 26.52 2.26
N GLU A 196 11.40 27.35 2.40
CA GLU A 196 11.28 28.74 2.81
C GLU A 196 10.46 29.56 1.79
N GLN A 197 10.68 29.36 0.48
CA GLN A 197 9.88 29.99 -0.56
C GLN A 197 8.40 29.55 -0.50
N VAL A 198 8.11 28.26 -0.33
CA VAL A 198 6.74 27.75 -0.16
C VAL A 198 6.09 28.26 1.12
N LEU A 199 6.82 28.36 2.23
CA LEU A 199 6.33 28.98 3.47
C LEU A 199 6.03 30.48 3.28
N SER A 200 6.86 31.20 2.53
CA SER A 200 6.60 32.60 2.18
C SER A 200 5.35 32.75 1.31
N GLN A 201 5.13 31.84 0.36
CA GLN A 201 3.91 31.81 -0.48
C GLN A 201 2.67 31.47 0.34
N LEU A 202 2.73 30.49 1.25
CA LEU A 202 1.60 30.14 2.13
C LEU A 202 1.27 31.29 3.10
N ASN A 203 2.27 31.99 3.62
CA ASN A 203 2.04 33.17 4.46
C ASN A 203 1.42 34.33 3.69
N SER A 204 1.80 34.57 2.42
CA SER A 204 1.14 35.60 1.61
C SER A 204 -0.29 35.22 1.25
N GLN A 205 -0.56 33.97 0.87
CA GLN A 205 -1.91 33.44 0.62
C GLN A 205 -2.80 33.50 1.87
N LYS A 206 -2.24 33.22 3.06
CA LYS A 206 -2.93 33.40 4.33
C LYS A 206 -3.31 34.87 4.54
N SER A 207 -2.37 35.80 4.32
CA SER A 207 -2.64 37.24 4.46
C SER A 207 -3.68 37.76 3.47
N THR A 208 -3.73 37.23 2.24
CA THR A 208 -4.80 37.60 1.28
C THR A 208 -6.16 37.05 1.73
N LEU A 209 -6.23 35.77 2.13
CA LEU A 209 -7.46 35.16 2.65
C LEU A 209 -7.99 35.86 3.91
N GLU A 210 -7.12 36.26 4.83
CA GLU A 210 -7.50 37.06 6.00
C GLU A 210 -8.06 38.43 5.58
N SER A 211 -7.53 39.06 4.51
CA SER A 211 -8.07 40.32 3.98
C SER A 211 -9.42 40.14 3.23
N GLU A 212 -9.58 39.07 2.47
CA GLU A 212 -10.82 38.71 1.77
C GLU A 212 -11.95 38.42 2.78
N TYR A 213 -11.65 37.66 3.83
CA TYR A 213 -12.58 37.37 4.92
C TYR A 213 -13.08 38.65 5.63
N GLN A 214 -12.20 39.63 5.88
CA GLN A 214 -12.62 40.92 6.44
C GLN A 214 -13.47 41.72 5.45
N GLN A 215 -13.14 41.69 4.15
CA GLN A 215 -13.98 42.34 3.12
C GLN A 215 -15.39 41.72 3.07
N GLU A 216 -15.49 40.39 2.98
CA GLU A 216 -16.77 39.67 3.00
C GLU A 216 -17.58 39.97 4.27
N LYS A 217 -16.93 39.97 5.44
CA LYS A 217 -17.55 40.34 6.71
C LYS A 217 -18.14 41.75 6.70
N THR A 218 -17.38 42.76 6.22
CA THR A 218 -17.93 44.13 6.12
C THR A 218 -19.02 44.27 5.07
N MET A 219 -19.03 43.43 4.02
CA MET A 219 -20.12 43.39 3.03
C MET A 219 -21.38 42.76 3.62
N PHE A 220 -21.25 41.70 4.42
CA PHE A 220 -22.36 41.10 5.16
C PHE A 220 -22.96 42.09 6.18
N GLU A 221 -22.11 42.78 6.96
CA GLU A 221 -22.54 43.81 7.91
C GLU A 221 -23.32 44.95 7.21
N LYS A 222 -22.84 45.42 6.04
CA LYS A 222 -23.56 46.42 5.21
C LYS A 222 -24.90 45.90 4.69
N GLN A 223 -24.97 44.65 4.22
CA GLN A 223 -26.22 44.04 3.78
C GLN A 223 -27.22 43.89 4.94
N GLN A 224 -26.76 43.50 6.13
CA GLN A 224 -27.59 43.38 7.32
C GLN A 224 -28.17 44.75 7.75
N VAL A 225 -27.38 45.82 7.70
CA VAL A 225 -27.87 47.20 7.94
C VAL A 225 -28.92 47.58 6.89
N SER A 226 -28.64 47.39 5.60
CA SER A 226 -29.57 47.73 4.52
C SER A 226 -30.91 46.97 4.61
N LEU A 227 -30.87 45.67 4.94
CA LEU A 227 -32.08 44.89 5.20
C LEU A 227 -32.86 45.41 6.42
N THR A 228 -32.15 45.81 7.49
CA THR A 228 -32.78 46.39 8.69
C THR A 228 -33.45 47.73 8.39
N GLU A 229 -32.87 48.56 7.51
CA GLU A 229 -33.50 49.81 7.04
C GLU A 229 -34.72 49.55 6.15
N MET A 230 -34.67 48.54 5.28
CA MET A 230 -35.81 48.16 4.44
C MET A 230 -36.98 47.61 5.28
N VAL A 231 -36.71 46.80 6.30
CA VAL A 231 -37.73 46.34 7.26
C VAL A 231 -38.39 47.54 7.95
N LYS A 232 -37.61 48.48 8.49
CA LYS A 232 -38.15 49.70 9.13
C LYS A 232 -39.00 50.56 8.18
N LYS A 233 -38.66 50.63 6.88
CA LYS A 233 -39.49 51.31 5.87
C LYS A 233 -40.84 50.60 5.69
N TYR A 234 -40.84 49.28 5.51
CA TYR A 234 -42.07 48.51 5.38
C TYR A 234 -42.93 48.51 6.65
N GLU A 235 -42.33 48.53 7.84
CA GLU A 235 -43.05 48.72 9.11
C GLU A 235 -43.73 50.10 9.18
N GLY A 236 -43.03 51.15 8.75
CA GLY A 236 -43.59 52.51 8.65
C GLY A 236 -44.69 52.65 7.60
N GLU A 237 -44.56 52.00 6.45
CA GLU A 237 -45.59 51.94 5.40
C GLU A 237 -46.81 51.15 5.86
N LYS A 238 -46.62 50.01 6.53
CA LYS A 238 -47.69 49.21 7.16
C LYS A 238 -48.43 50.02 8.22
N SER A 239 -47.73 50.77 9.08
CA SER A 239 -48.39 51.63 10.08
C SER A 239 -49.26 52.70 9.43
N LYS A 240 -48.79 53.35 8.35
CA LYS A 240 -49.59 54.32 7.59
C LYS A 240 -50.83 53.68 6.98
N LEU A 241 -50.69 52.52 6.33
CA LEU A 241 -51.81 51.78 5.76
C LEU A 241 -52.83 51.34 6.84
N GLU A 242 -52.37 50.92 8.01
CA GLU A 242 -53.26 50.62 9.14
C GLU A 242 -53.97 51.87 9.67
N ASP A 243 -53.31 53.03 9.73
CA ASP A 243 -53.91 54.29 10.18
C ASP A 243 -54.87 54.90 9.15
N ASP A 244 -54.56 54.81 7.85
CA ASP A 244 -55.46 55.21 6.78
C ASP A 244 -56.68 54.28 6.69
N LEU A 245 -56.50 52.97 6.89
CA LEU A 245 -57.62 52.03 6.98
C LEU A 245 -58.48 52.27 8.23
N LYS A 246 -57.89 52.68 9.37
CA LYS A 246 -58.66 53.15 10.55
C LYS A 246 -59.48 54.40 10.22
N LYS A 247 -58.93 55.38 9.49
CA LYS A 247 -59.65 56.58 9.03
C LYS A 247 -60.83 56.19 8.14
N SER A 248 -60.60 55.43 7.06
CA SER A 248 -61.68 55.05 6.15
C SER A 248 -62.75 54.16 6.81
N LEU A 249 -62.39 53.36 7.82
CA LEU A 249 -63.37 52.61 8.62
C LEU A 249 -64.17 53.52 9.57
N MET A 250 -63.56 54.59 10.09
CA MET A 250 -64.24 55.63 10.87
C MET A 250 -65.15 56.49 9.99
N GLU A 251 -64.67 56.94 8.83
CA GLU A 251 -65.46 57.64 7.79
C GLU A 251 -66.65 56.79 7.32
N LEU A 252 -66.45 55.48 7.12
CA LEU A 252 -67.53 54.55 6.76
C LEU A 252 -68.54 54.36 7.90
N LYS A 253 -68.10 54.30 9.16
CA LYS A 253 -69.00 54.28 10.33
C LYS A 253 -69.81 55.56 10.45
N GLU A 254 -69.16 56.71 10.32
CA GLU A 254 -69.84 58.01 10.28
C GLU A 254 -70.80 58.09 9.08
N SER A 255 -70.43 57.57 7.92
CA SER A 255 -71.29 57.52 6.74
C SER A 255 -72.49 56.60 6.95
N GLN A 256 -72.32 55.46 7.61
CA GLN A 256 -73.39 54.54 7.98
C GLN A 256 -74.31 55.14 9.07
N GLU A 257 -73.76 55.87 10.04
CA GLU A 257 -74.55 56.59 11.04
C GLU A 257 -75.33 57.75 10.41
N LYS A 258 -74.69 58.51 9.52
CA LYS A 258 -75.33 59.53 8.67
C LYS A 258 -76.41 58.89 7.79
N GLU A 259 -76.20 57.69 7.23
CA GLU A 259 -77.21 56.96 6.44
C GLU A 259 -78.38 56.48 7.32
N LEU A 260 -78.13 55.99 8.54
CA LEU A 260 -79.17 55.58 9.48
C LEU A 260 -79.97 56.77 10.01
N ASN A 261 -79.32 57.90 10.25
CA ASN A 261 -79.98 59.16 10.59
C ASN A 261 -80.80 59.66 9.39
N LEU A 262 -80.19 59.78 8.21
CA LEU A 262 -80.90 60.09 6.96
C LEU A 262 -82.04 59.12 6.64
N LYS A 263 -82.01 57.86 7.09
CA LYS A 263 -83.16 56.93 6.97
C LYS A 263 -84.26 57.18 7.99
N ARG A 264 -83.94 57.65 9.20
CA ARG A 264 -84.96 58.14 10.16
C ARG A 264 -85.55 59.46 9.65
N ASP A 265 -84.69 60.38 9.24
CA ASP A 265 -85.02 61.69 8.73
C ASP A 265 -85.75 61.61 7.38
N LEU A 266 -85.47 60.62 6.53
CA LEU A 266 -86.24 60.36 5.30
C LEU A 266 -87.62 59.75 5.61
N ASN A 267 -87.79 59.00 6.70
CA ASN A 267 -89.10 58.49 7.10
C ASN A 267 -89.98 59.57 7.75
N THR A 268 -89.41 60.43 8.60
CA THR A 268 -90.10 61.61 9.13
C THR A 268 -90.34 62.63 8.01
N ALA A 269 -89.36 62.85 7.12
CA ALA A 269 -89.54 63.65 5.93
C ALA A 269 -90.50 63.02 4.92
N PHE A 270 -90.69 61.71 4.79
CA PHE A 270 -91.78 61.18 3.94
C PHE A 270 -93.16 61.47 4.52
N SER A 271 -93.26 61.59 5.84
CA SER A 271 -94.47 62.05 6.52
C SER A 271 -94.65 63.57 6.40
N HIS A 272 -93.55 64.34 6.40
CA HIS A 272 -93.57 65.80 6.31
C HIS A 272 -93.66 66.33 4.87
N ILE A 273 -93.04 65.67 3.89
CA ILE A 273 -93.12 65.96 2.45
C ILE A 273 -94.56 65.74 1.96
N LYS A 274 -95.26 64.70 2.42
CA LYS A 274 -96.72 64.57 2.23
C LYS A 274 -97.55 65.73 2.81
N SER A 275 -96.96 66.54 3.69
CA SER A 275 -97.53 67.78 4.24
C SER A 275 -96.91 69.07 3.67
N MET A 276 -95.78 68.98 2.95
CA MET A 276 -95.01 70.13 2.43
C MET A 276 -94.99 70.20 0.89
N GLU A 277 -95.31 69.13 0.16
CA GLU A 277 -95.67 69.19 -1.27
C GLU A 277 -96.92 70.06 -1.48
N ILE A 278 -97.73 70.23 -0.42
CA ILE A 278 -98.86 71.15 -0.33
C ILE A 278 -98.40 72.62 -0.07
N SER A 279 -97.13 72.85 0.30
CA SER A 279 -96.65 74.12 0.89
C SER A 279 -95.34 74.69 0.32
N ILE A 280 -94.53 73.92 -0.44
CA ILE A 280 -93.22 74.37 -0.97
C ILE A 280 -93.34 74.96 -2.39
N GLU A 281 -94.39 74.61 -3.13
CA GLU A 281 -94.67 75.18 -4.46
C GLU A 281 -94.89 76.71 -4.41
N SER A 282 -95.19 77.26 -3.22
CA SER A 282 -95.40 78.69 -2.98
C SER A 282 -94.17 79.49 -2.51
N GLU A 283 -93.00 78.88 -2.26
CA GLU A 283 -91.86 79.60 -1.64
C GLU A 283 -90.55 79.61 -2.44
N ARG A 284 -90.42 78.82 -3.51
CA ARG A 284 -89.17 78.71 -4.31
C ARG A 284 -88.83 79.91 -5.18
N GLU A 285 -89.60 80.99 -5.12
CA GLU A 285 -89.51 82.16 -6.00
C GLU A 285 -88.44 83.19 -5.57
N THR A 286 -87.92 83.11 -4.35
CA THR A 286 -87.30 84.27 -3.68
C THR A 286 -85.77 84.40 -3.82
N HIS A 287 -84.98 83.53 -3.18
CA HIS A 287 -83.61 83.90 -2.79
C HIS A 287 -82.51 83.57 -3.82
N LEU A 288 -82.56 84.24 -4.98
CA LEU A 288 -81.47 84.30 -5.96
C LEU A 288 -80.28 85.18 -5.53
N GLU A 289 -80.26 85.70 -4.29
CA GLU A 289 -79.39 86.82 -3.92
C GLU A 289 -77.92 86.47 -3.60
N SER A 290 -77.12 86.48 -4.67
CA SER A 290 -76.25 87.64 -5.00
C SER A 290 -74.95 87.94 -4.20
N LYS A 291 -73.87 88.10 -5.00
CA LYS A 291 -72.77 89.09 -4.90
C LYS A 291 -71.60 89.02 -3.89
N PHE A 292 -71.62 88.31 -2.76
CA PHE A 292 -70.57 88.50 -1.74
C PHE A 292 -69.16 87.89 -2.00
N LYS A 293 -68.84 87.35 -3.18
CA LYS A 293 -67.59 86.56 -3.41
C LYS A 293 -66.44 87.24 -4.16
N THR A 294 -66.61 88.47 -4.64
CA THR A 294 -65.75 89.03 -5.72
C THR A 294 -64.41 89.62 -5.25
N GLU A 295 -64.28 90.04 -4.00
CA GLU A 295 -63.14 90.85 -3.52
C GLU A 295 -61.86 90.03 -3.26
N VAL A 296 -62.00 88.74 -2.90
CA VAL A 296 -60.88 87.83 -2.57
C VAL A 296 -59.91 87.63 -3.74
N MET A 297 -60.38 87.77 -4.98
CA MET A 297 -59.62 87.39 -6.17
C MET A 297 -58.49 88.35 -6.55
N GLN A 298 -58.48 89.61 -6.08
CA GLN A 298 -57.47 90.59 -6.53
C GLN A 298 -56.12 90.46 -5.80
N MET A 299 -56.10 90.13 -4.50
CA MET A 299 -54.85 89.98 -3.73
C MET A 299 -53.99 88.80 -4.22
N HIS A 300 -54.63 87.71 -4.67
CA HIS A 300 -53.95 86.46 -4.99
C HIS A 300 -53.02 86.56 -6.22
N VAL A 301 -53.23 87.56 -7.10
CA VAL A 301 -52.49 87.71 -8.35
C VAL A 301 -51.03 88.17 -8.14
N GLN A 302 -50.76 89.01 -7.13
CA GLN A 302 -49.44 89.62 -6.97
C GLN A 302 -48.36 88.70 -6.38
N ASP A 303 -48.72 87.69 -5.60
CA ASP A 303 -47.74 86.74 -5.03
C ASP A 303 -47.43 85.56 -5.97
N LEU A 304 -48.36 85.22 -6.87
CA LEU A 304 -48.10 84.27 -7.95
C LEU A 304 -46.95 84.73 -8.85
N ASP A 305 -46.93 86.01 -9.24
CA ASP A 305 -45.97 86.54 -10.21
C ASP A 305 -44.51 86.52 -9.68
N LYS A 306 -44.32 86.74 -8.36
CA LYS A 306 -43.01 86.61 -7.68
C LYS A 306 -42.55 85.15 -7.64
N THR A 307 -43.48 84.24 -7.33
CA THR A 307 -43.21 82.79 -7.28
C THR A 307 -42.75 82.27 -8.64
N LEU A 308 -43.43 82.70 -9.70
CA LEU A 308 -43.16 82.32 -11.10
C LEU A 308 -41.75 82.74 -11.57
N GLN A 309 -41.19 83.84 -11.06
CA GLN A 309 -39.80 84.22 -11.39
C GLN A 309 -38.76 83.30 -10.76
N MET A 310 -38.96 82.86 -9.50
CA MET A 310 -38.06 81.92 -8.82
C MET A 310 -38.15 80.50 -9.41
N GLU A 311 -39.37 80.08 -9.80
CA GLU A 311 -39.58 78.82 -10.51
C GLU A 311 -38.82 78.79 -11.86
N ARG A 312 -38.79 79.92 -12.59
CA ARG A 312 -38.07 80.05 -13.87
C ARG A 312 -36.54 79.96 -13.76
N THR A 313 -35.93 80.24 -12.60
CA THR A 313 -34.48 80.03 -12.41
C THR A 313 -34.19 78.60 -12.01
N ALA A 314 -34.93 78.04 -11.04
CA ALA A 314 -34.82 76.63 -10.64
C ALA A 314 -35.07 75.67 -11.83
N SER A 315 -36.05 75.97 -12.67
CA SER A 315 -36.36 75.21 -13.90
C SER A 315 -35.18 75.12 -14.86
N LYS A 316 -34.37 76.18 -15.01
CA LYS A 316 -33.19 76.18 -15.90
C LYS A 316 -32.03 75.33 -15.37
N GLU A 317 -31.90 75.22 -14.05
CA GLU A 317 -30.89 74.35 -13.42
C GLU A 317 -31.34 72.88 -13.42
N ALA A 318 -32.63 72.63 -13.20
CA ALA A 318 -33.26 71.34 -13.43
C ALA A 318 -33.10 70.87 -14.90
N GLN A 319 -33.23 71.78 -15.87
CA GLN A 319 -33.03 71.46 -17.30
C GLN A 319 -31.58 71.06 -17.62
N LYS A 320 -30.57 71.76 -17.08
CA LYS A 320 -29.15 71.38 -17.26
C LYS A 320 -28.84 70.01 -16.65
N THR A 321 -29.30 69.76 -15.43
CA THR A 321 -29.09 68.46 -14.75
C THR A 321 -29.85 67.32 -15.44
N PHE A 322 -31.03 67.61 -16.00
CA PHE A 322 -31.76 66.69 -16.88
C PHE A 322 -30.98 66.37 -18.17
N GLU A 323 -30.37 67.35 -18.84
CA GLU A 323 -29.52 67.12 -20.02
C GLU A 323 -28.30 66.24 -19.71
N GLU A 324 -27.69 66.40 -18.53
CA GLU A 324 -26.59 65.53 -18.08
C GLU A 324 -27.06 64.11 -17.75
N MET A 325 -28.23 63.95 -17.11
CA MET A 325 -28.83 62.63 -16.92
C MET A 325 -29.20 61.99 -18.26
N ASN A 326 -29.73 62.74 -19.22
CA ASN A 326 -30.08 62.22 -20.54
C ASN A 326 -28.83 61.72 -21.29
N LYS A 327 -27.71 62.48 -21.24
CA LYS A 327 -26.41 62.04 -21.77
C LYS A 327 -25.88 60.76 -21.10
N LYS A 328 -26.18 60.52 -19.81
CA LYS A 328 -25.86 59.27 -19.11
C LYS A 328 -26.79 58.14 -19.53
N LEU A 329 -28.09 58.40 -19.68
CA LEU A 329 -29.09 57.45 -20.16
C LEU A 329 -28.80 56.97 -21.59
N SER A 330 -28.39 57.85 -22.52
CA SER A 330 -28.02 57.43 -23.89
C SER A 330 -26.80 56.49 -23.91
N LYS A 331 -25.85 56.65 -22.98
CA LYS A 331 -24.70 55.74 -22.82
C LYS A 331 -25.09 54.40 -22.20
N LEU A 332 -26.00 54.43 -21.22
CA LEU A 332 -26.57 53.20 -20.63
C LEU A 332 -27.40 52.42 -21.66
N GLN A 333 -28.18 53.13 -22.50
CA GLN A 333 -29.00 52.53 -23.55
C GLN A 333 -28.17 51.92 -24.68
N THR A 334 -27.05 52.53 -25.06
CA THR A 334 -26.14 51.95 -26.07
C THR A 334 -25.45 50.68 -25.54
N THR A 335 -24.89 50.72 -24.33
CA THR A 335 -24.31 49.52 -23.69
C THR A 335 -25.34 48.41 -23.44
N TYR A 336 -26.58 48.75 -23.09
CA TYR A 336 -27.68 47.78 -22.96
C TYR A 336 -28.07 47.14 -24.31
N GLU A 337 -28.11 47.90 -25.39
CA GLU A 337 -28.44 47.36 -26.72
C GLU A 337 -27.29 46.48 -27.28
N GLU A 338 -26.03 46.80 -26.96
CA GLU A 338 -24.86 45.93 -27.19
C GLU A 338 -24.95 44.62 -26.40
N GLU A 339 -25.25 44.69 -25.09
CA GLU A 339 -25.44 43.50 -24.23
C GLU A 339 -26.59 42.63 -24.75
N LYS A 340 -27.71 43.23 -25.16
CA LYS A 340 -28.85 42.56 -25.78
C LYS A 340 -28.49 41.86 -27.09
N VAL A 341 -27.64 42.45 -27.93
CA VAL A 341 -27.12 41.80 -29.15
C VAL A 341 -26.21 40.60 -28.81
N LEU A 342 -25.38 40.70 -27.77
CA LEU A 342 -24.57 39.58 -27.28
C LEU A 342 -25.44 38.47 -26.68
N ASN A 343 -26.45 38.82 -25.89
CA ASN A 343 -27.41 37.89 -25.29
C ASN A 343 -28.20 37.14 -26.38
N CYS A 344 -28.59 37.81 -27.46
CA CYS A 344 -29.17 37.16 -28.64
C CYS A 344 -28.24 36.11 -29.27
N LYS A 345 -26.92 36.38 -29.37
CA LYS A 345 -25.93 35.40 -29.87
C LYS A 345 -25.78 34.20 -28.94
N TYR A 346 -25.58 34.44 -27.64
CA TYR A 346 -25.53 33.35 -26.66
C TYR A 346 -26.82 32.51 -26.65
N LYS A 347 -27.98 33.14 -26.88
CA LYS A 347 -29.26 32.45 -27.01
C LYS A 347 -29.32 31.56 -28.27
N THR A 348 -28.79 32.01 -29.42
CA THR A 348 -28.70 31.16 -30.63
C THR A 348 -27.74 29.99 -30.44
N ASP A 349 -26.60 30.22 -29.80
CA ASP A 349 -25.59 29.19 -29.54
C ASP A 349 -26.13 28.12 -28.56
N LEU A 350 -26.85 28.56 -27.53
CA LEU A 350 -27.56 27.68 -26.59
C LEU A 350 -28.70 26.89 -27.25
N THR A 351 -29.39 27.44 -28.26
CA THR A 351 -30.35 26.64 -29.05
C THR A 351 -29.67 25.60 -29.93
N GLY A 352 -28.55 25.93 -30.58
CA GLY A 352 -27.78 24.97 -31.38
C GLY A 352 -27.28 23.80 -30.53
N LEU A 353 -26.63 24.07 -29.40
CA LEU A 353 -26.19 23.04 -28.45
C LEU A 353 -27.35 22.20 -27.89
N ARG A 354 -28.54 22.81 -27.68
CA ARG A 354 -29.74 22.09 -27.25
C ARG A 354 -30.29 21.16 -28.33
N GLU A 355 -30.21 21.56 -29.60
CA GLU A 355 -30.62 20.73 -30.74
C GLU A 355 -29.63 19.58 -30.98
N GLU A 356 -28.32 19.82 -30.84
CA GLU A 356 -27.29 18.77 -30.86
C GLU A 356 -27.50 17.74 -29.73
N LEU A 357 -27.73 18.20 -28.50
CA LEU A 357 -28.03 17.32 -27.36
C LEU A 357 -29.31 16.52 -27.58
N SER A 358 -30.36 17.13 -28.17
CA SER A 358 -31.59 16.44 -28.56
C SER A 358 -31.34 15.37 -29.62
N LEU A 359 -30.51 15.66 -30.62
CA LEU A 359 -30.12 14.71 -31.67
C LEU A 359 -29.29 13.53 -31.11
N ILE A 360 -28.38 13.79 -30.18
CA ILE A 360 -27.60 12.77 -29.47
C ILE A 360 -28.52 11.92 -28.56
N GLN A 361 -29.46 12.53 -27.85
CA GLN A 361 -30.46 11.84 -27.04
C GLN A 361 -31.39 10.96 -27.90
N SER A 362 -31.77 11.41 -29.08
CA SER A 362 -32.53 10.62 -30.07
C SER A 362 -31.74 9.40 -30.57
N LYS A 363 -30.44 9.59 -30.89
CA LYS A 363 -29.54 8.48 -31.25
C LYS A 363 -29.35 7.47 -30.11
N MET A 364 -29.19 7.93 -28.87
CA MET A 364 -29.07 7.03 -27.71
C MET A 364 -30.38 6.29 -27.39
N THR A 365 -31.54 6.94 -27.51
CA THR A 365 -32.83 6.26 -27.27
C THR A 365 -33.18 5.24 -28.36
N THR A 366 -32.84 5.51 -29.63
CA THR A 366 -32.97 4.51 -30.71
C THR A 366 -32.00 3.34 -30.55
N GLU A 367 -30.74 3.57 -30.18
CA GLU A 367 -29.82 2.47 -29.80
C GLU A 367 -30.32 1.65 -28.60
N LEU A 368 -30.86 2.31 -27.58
CA LEU A 368 -31.38 1.65 -26.36
C LEU A 368 -32.63 0.81 -26.68
N ASN A 369 -33.52 1.31 -27.53
CA ASN A 369 -34.67 0.54 -28.04
C ASN A 369 -34.24 -0.67 -28.87
N ASN A 370 -33.22 -0.53 -29.73
CA ASN A 370 -32.65 -1.66 -30.48
C ASN A 370 -32.03 -2.71 -29.56
N LYS A 371 -31.26 -2.30 -28.55
CA LYS A 371 -30.68 -3.20 -27.53
C LYS A 371 -31.77 -3.90 -26.70
N ASN A 372 -32.84 -3.19 -26.33
CA ASN A 372 -34.01 -3.77 -25.66
C ASN A 372 -34.74 -4.79 -26.55
N SER A 373 -34.85 -4.56 -27.87
CA SER A 373 -35.44 -5.52 -28.82
C SER A 373 -34.63 -6.82 -28.91
N VAL A 374 -33.29 -6.72 -28.93
CA VAL A 374 -32.39 -7.88 -28.86
C VAL A 374 -32.55 -8.61 -27.51
N ILE A 375 -32.54 -7.90 -26.38
CA ILE A 375 -32.76 -8.48 -25.05
C ILE A 375 -34.11 -9.20 -24.97
N HIS A 376 -35.18 -8.61 -25.52
CA HIS A 376 -36.51 -9.22 -25.56
C HIS A 376 -36.55 -10.49 -26.43
N THR A 377 -35.78 -10.53 -27.51
CA THR A 377 -35.63 -11.71 -28.37
C THR A 377 -34.88 -12.83 -27.64
N MET A 378 -33.72 -12.54 -27.05
CA MET A 378 -32.97 -13.50 -26.21
C MET A 378 -33.80 -13.99 -25.00
N SER A 379 -34.67 -13.14 -24.45
CA SER A 379 -35.58 -13.51 -23.35
C SER A 379 -36.64 -14.51 -23.81
N LYS A 380 -37.17 -14.37 -25.03
CA LYS A 380 -38.10 -15.37 -25.61
C LYS A 380 -37.39 -16.68 -25.93
N GLU A 381 -36.18 -16.63 -26.48
CA GLU A 381 -35.40 -17.84 -26.76
C GLU A 381 -35.08 -18.61 -25.47
N THR A 382 -34.62 -17.92 -24.42
CA THR A 382 -34.37 -18.56 -23.11
C THR A 382 -35.64 -19.10 -22.47
N GLU A 383 -36.80 -18.43 -22.62
CA GLU A 383 -38.09 -18.98 -22.19
C GLU A 383 -38.48 -20.26 -22.97
N ILE A 384 -38.21 -20.30 -24.28
CA ILE A 384 -38.42 -21.49 -25.14
C ILE A 384 -37.47 -22.62 -24.73
N HIS A 385 -36.19 -22.33 -24.47
CA HIS A 385 -35.24 -23.32 -23.96
C HIS A 385 -35.66 -23.88 -22.59
N LEU A 386 -36.15 -23.03 -21.68
CA LEU A 386 -36.70 -23.47 -20.39
C LEU A 386 -37.94 -24.37 -20.57
N LYS A 387 -38.88 -24.01 -21.47
CA LYS A 387 -40.05 -24.84 -21.80
C LYS A 387 -39.64 -26.18 -22.41
N ASN A 388 -38.62 -26.21 -23.26
CA ASN A 388 -38.10 -27.44 -23.86
C ASN A 388 -37.33 -28.31 -22.85
N PHE A 389 -36.59 -27.72 -21.92
CA PHE A 389 -35.96 -28.43 -20.80
C PHE A 389 -37.00 -29.10 -19.89
N HIS A 390 -38.12 -28.43 -19.58
CA HIS A 390 -39.23 -29.03 -18.83
C HIS A 390 -39.86 -30.21 -19.56
N LYS A 391 -40.15 -30.08 -20.87
CA LYS A 391 -40.63 -31.22 -21.69
C LYS A 391 -39.65 -32.40 -21.68
N LEU A 392 -38.34 -32.13 -21.77
CA LEU A 392 -37.30 -33.17 -21.75
C LEU A 392 -37.19 -33.84 -20.37
N LYS A 393 -37.34 -33.08 -19.28
CA LYS A 393 -37.42 -33.59 -17.90
C LYS A 393 -38.65 -34.47 -17.69
N ASP A 394 -39.79 -34.11 -18.27
CA ASP A 394 -41.01 -34.91 -18.24
C ASP A 394 -40.88 -36.20 -19.06
N GLU A 395 -40.31 -36.14 -20.28
CA GLU A 395 -39.97 -37.34 -21.07
C GLU A 395 -38.99 -38.25 -20.33
N LEU A 396 -37.96 -37.70 -19.67
CA LEU A 396 -37.03 -38.46 -18.84
C LEU A 396 -37.73 -39.12 -17.64
N SER A 397 -38.73 -38.45 -17.04
CA SER A 397 -39.55 -39.05 -15.96
C SER A 397 -40.39 -40.22 -16.47
N LYS A 398 -40.95 -40.12 -17.69
CA LYS A 398 -41.68 -41.21 -18.36
C LYS A 398 -40.72 -42.35 -18.74
N ALA A 399 -39.51 -42.04 -19.20
CA ALA A 399 -38.47 -43.02 -19.50
C ALA A 399 -38.06 -43.80 -18.24
N LYS A 400 -37.83 -43.13 -17.10
CA LYS A 400 -37.57 -43.80 -15.81
C LYS A 400 -38.73 -44.68 -15.35
N LYS A 401 -39.99 -44.25 -15.54
CA LYS A 401 -41.16 -45.11 -15.25
C LYS A 401 -41.24 -46.33 -16.18
N ARG A 402 -40.91 -46.19 -17.46
CA ARG A 402 -40.79 -47.31 -18.42
C ARG A 402 -39.65 -48.26 -18.04
N GLN A 403 -38.51 -47.74 -17.58
CA GLN A 403 -37.39 -48.53 -17.10
C GLN A 403 -37.79 -49.36 -15.87
N ILE A 404 -38.38 -48.75 -14.83
CA ILE A 404 -38.85 -49.46 -13.63
C ILE A 404 -39.86 -50.54 -14.00
N TYR A 405 -40.82 -50.26 -14.88
CA TYR A 405 -41.79 -51.26 -15.36
C TYR A 405 -41.12 -52.42 -16.12
N LEU A 406 -40.06 -52.16 -16.89
CA LEU A 406 -39.28 -53.20 -17.56
C LEU A 406 -38.44 -54.00 -16.56
N GLU A 407 -37.85 -53.38 -15.54
CA GLU A 407 -37.11 -54.04 -14.46
C GLU A 407 -38.03 -54.91 -13.58
N GLU A 408 -39.24 -54.44 -13.27
CA GLU A 408 -40.31 -55.22 -12.63
C GLU A 408 -40.73 -56.40 -13.51
N LYS A 409 -40.87 -56.21 -14.83
CA LYS A 409 -41.19 -57.31 -15.75
C LYS A 409 -40.05 -58.30 -15.92
N HIS A 410 -38.80 -57.85 -16.03
CA HIS A 410 -37.64 -58.74 -16.09
C HIS A 410 -37.45 -59.51 -14.78
N THR A 411 -37.56 -58.87 -13.61
CA THR A 411 -37.52 -59.60 -12.33
C THR A 411 -38.75 -60.47 -12.08
N GLY A 412 -39.88 -60.20 -12.73
CA GLY A 412 -41.04 -61.09 -12.82
C GLY A 412 -40.71 -62.34 -13.63
N CYS A 413 -40.29 -62.18 -14.89
CA CYS A 413 -39.89 -63.29 -15.75
C CYS A 413 -38.72 -64.12 -15.17
N MET A 414 -37.77 -63.49 -14.47
CA MET A 414 -36.71 -64.21 -13.74
C MET A 414 -37.27 -65.07 -12.61
N ARG A 415 -38.23 -64.56 -11.81
CA ARG A 415 -38.90 -65.37 -10.79
C ARG A 415 -39.76 -66.48 -11.39
N GLU A 416 -40.40 -66.25 -12.52
CA GLU A 416 -41.11 -67.29 -13.27
C GLU A 416 -40.15 -68.36 -13.80
N LEU A 417 -38.94 -67.97 -14.24
CA LEU A 417 -37.85 -68.89 -14.58
C LEU A 417 -37.30 -69.66 -13.37
N ASP A 418 -37.11 -69.01 -12.21
CA ASP A 418 -36.67 -69.66 -10.97
C ASP A 418 -37.71 -70.68 -10.48
N ILE A 419 -39.01 -70.35 -10.59
CA ILE A 419 -40.13 -71.24 -10.29
C ILE A 419 -40.18 -72.41 -11.28
N LEU A 420 -39.98 -72.18 -12.57
CA LEU A 420 -39.88 -73.25 -13.57
C LEU A 420 -38.66 -74.15 -13.31
N LEU A 421 -37.51 -73.59 -12.96
CA LEU A 421 -36.30 -74.34 -12.59
C LEU A 421 -36.52 -75.19 -11.32
N HIS A 422 -37.25 -74.69 -10.32
CA HIS A 422 -37.66 -75.49 -9.17
C HIS A 422 -38.65 -76.61 -9.56
N ASN A 423 -39.63 -76.31 -10.41
CA ASN A 423 -40.62 -77.29 -10.86
C ASN A 423 -40.04 -78.39 -11.76
N PHE A 424 -38.92 -78.14 -12.46
CA PHE A 424 -38.22 -79.16 -13.27
C PHE A 424 -37.20 -79.99 -12.47
N LEU A 425 -37.00 -79.74 -11.18
CA LEU A 425 -36.08 -80.49 -10.31
C LEU A 425 -36.78 -81.55 -9.44
N ILE A 426 -38.09 -81.79 -9.64
CA ILE A 426 -38.88 -82.77 -8.88
C ILE A 426 -39.68 -83.66 -9.85
N GLU A 427 -39.74 -84.96 -9.53
CA GLU A 427 -40.52 -86.03 -10.18
C GLU A 427 -40.15 -86.44 -11.62
N ASP A 428 -39.00 -87.09 -11.71
CA ASP A 428 -38.75 -88.19 -12.64
C ASP A 428 -39.77 -89.35 -12.47
N LYS A 429 -40.05 -90.12 -13.55
CA LYS A 429 -41.01 -91.25 -13.70
C LYS A 429 -42.52 -90.86 -13.72
N SER A 430 -43.24 -90.95 -14.83
CA SER A 430 -43.50 -92.22 -15.56
C SER A 430 -44.54 -92.08 -16.70
N LYS A 431 -44.47 -92.99 -17.70
CA LYS A 431 -45.53 -93.56 -18.59
C LYS A 431 -46.65 -92.63 -19.15
N LEU A 432 -47.20 -92.78 -20.36
CA LEU A 432 -46.93 -93.45 -21.65
C LEU A 432 -48.23 -93.27 -22.50
N ALA A 433 -48.12 -93.13 -23.82
CA ALA A 433 -49.08 -93.59 -24.86
C ALA A 433 -50.39 -92.82 -25.22
N LYS A 434 -50.48 -92.51 -26.54
CA LYS A 434 -51.64 -92.65 -27.48
C LYS A 434 -52.77 -91.59 -27.42
N ASN A 435 -52.94 -90.76 -28.46
CA ASN A 435 -53.72 -90.97 -29.73
C ASN A 435 -55.15 -90.36 -29.65
N THR A 436 -55.84 -89.86 -30.69
CA THR A 436 -55.54 -89.64 -32.13
C THR A 436 -56.47 -88.54 -32.72
N VAL A 437 -56.17 -88.07 -33.94
CA VAL A 437 -57.01 -87.14 -34.73
C VAL A 437 -58.09 -87.87 -35.54
N SER A 438 -59.36 -87.40 -35.55
CA SER A 438 -60.21 -87.39 -36.78
C SER A 438 -61.57 -86.68 -36.65
N LYS A 439 -61.89 -85.89 -37.69
CA LYS A 439 -63.18 -85.30 -38.14
C LYS A 439 -64.25 -86.38 -38.53
N PRO A 440 -65.44 -86.05 -39.09
CA PRO A 440 -66.53 -85.15 -38.61
C PRO A 440 -67.98 -85.67 -38.91
N GLY A 441 -69.02 -84.89 -38.60
CA GLY A 441 -70.10 -84.60 -39.59
C GLY A 441 -71.57 -84.86 -39.23
N LYS A 442 -72.45 -84.08 -39.89
CA LYS A 442 -73.94 -84.10 -39.92
C LYS A 442 -74.64 -83.63 -38.63
N HIS A 443 -75.23 -82.42 -38.62
CA HIS A 443 -76.56 -82.01 -39.15
C HIS A 443 -77.70 -82.41 -38.16
N ASP A 444 -78.67 -81.56 -37.81
CA ASP A 444 -79.23 -80.44 -38.58
C ASP A 444 -79.87 -79.27 -37.77
N LEU A 445 -80.16 -78.16 -38.48
CA LEU A 445 -81.17 -77.09 -38.20
C LEU A 445 -81.10 -76.16 -36.94
N LEU A 446 -80.52 -74.95 -37.15
CA LEU A 446 -81.10 -73.57 -37.10
C LEU A 446 -82.26 -73.20 -36.13
N PRO A 447 -82.46 -71.90 -35.75
CA PRO A 447 -81.93 -70.64 -36.33
C PRO A 447 -81.19 -69.71 -35.32
N GLY A 448 -80.60 -68.56 -35.70
CA GLY A 448 -80.41 -67.91 -37.01
C GLY A 448 -79.83 -66.48 -36.89
N LYS A 449 -79.72 -65.76 -38.03
CA LYS A 449 -79.00 -64.48 -38.27
C LYS A 449 -77.47 -64.60 -38.32
N SER A 450 -76.82 -63.76 -39.14
CA SER A 450 -75.59 -64.16 -39.87
C SER A 450 -74.48 -63.11 -39.91
N LEU A 451 -73.25 -63.54 -39.62
CA LEU A 451 -72.02 -62.93 -40.11
C LEU A 451 -71.50 -63.75 -41.30
N LYS A 452 -71.32 -63.13 -42.47
CA LYS A 452 -70.65 -63.77 -43.62
C LYS A 452 -69.17 -63.44 -43.57
N SER A 453 -68.32 -64.45 -43.43
CA SER A 453 -66.88 -64.33 -43.72
C SER A 453 -66.64 -64.63 -45.21
N GLY A 454 -65.61 -64.02 -45.80
CA GLY A 454 -65.27 -64.17 -47.21
C GLY A 454 -63.78 -64.07 -47.45
N VAL A 455 -63.18 -65.21 -47.80
CA VAL A 455 -61.87 -65.37 -48.49
C VAL A 455 -60.66 -64.68 -47.82
N LEU A 456 -59.93 -65.44 -46.99
CA LEU A 456 -58.54 -65.13 -46.66
C LEU A 456 -57.61 -65.54 -47.81
N THR A 457 -57.07 -64.59 -48.56
CA THR A 457 -55.99 -64.84 -49.52
C THR A 457 -54.61 -64.73 -48.87
N THR A 458 -53.65 -65.53 -49.35
CA THR A 458 -52.25 -65.58 -48.88
C THR A 458 -51.52 -64.23 -48.95
N SER A 459 -51.99 -63.29 -49.79
CA SER A 459 -51.49 -61.92 -49.83
C SER A 459 -51.49 -61.25 -48.45
N SER A 460 -52.57 -61.37 -47.69
CA SER A 460 -52.74 -60.70 -46.39
C SER A 460 -51.65 -61.08 -45.37
N ALA A 461 -51.27 -62.35 -45.33
CA ALA A 461 -50.19 -62.82 -44.45
C ALA A 461 -48.81 -62.26 -44.88
N THR A 462 -48.54 -62.19 -46.18
CA THR A 462 -47.30 -61.56 -46.68
C THR A 462 -47.25 -60.06 -46.42
N GLU A 463 -48.41 -59.39 -46.40
CA GLU A 463 -48.51 -57.96 -46.13
C GLU A 463 -48.30 -57.64 -44.65
N GLN A 464 -48.88 -58.44 -43.74
CA GLN A 464 -48.58 -58.34 -42.31
C GLN A 464 -47.09 -58.58 -42.03
N LEU A 465 -46.47 -59.57 -42.68
CA LEU A 465 -45.02 -59.80 -42.56
C LEU A 465 -44.17 -58.66 -43.13
N ARG A 466 -44.57 -58.05 -44.27
CA ARG A 466 -43.94 -56.82 -44.79
C ARG A 466 -44.08 -55.65 -43.82
N GLN A 467 -45.23 -55.47 -43.18
CA GLN A 467 -45.48 -54.40 -42.22
C GLN A 467 -44.69 -54.60 -40.91
N ILE A 468 -44.52 -55.85 -40.47
CA ILE A 468 -43.65 -56.22 -39.35
C ILE A 468 -42.16 -55.97 -39.72
N LEU A 469 -41.70 -56.42 -40.88
CA LEU A 469 -40.30 -56.23 -41.31
C LEU A 469 -39.95 -54.74 -41.52
N THR A 470 -40.85 -53.95 -42.09
CA THR A 470 -40.63 -52.49 -42.26
C THR A 470 -40.65 -51.75 -40.92
N THR A 471 -41.52 -52.12 -39.97
CA THR A 471 -41.50 -51.52 -38.63
C THR A 471 -40.30 -51.97 -37.79
N TYR A 472 -39.75 -53.19 -37.99
CA TYR A 472 -38.47 -53.57 -37.42
C TYR A 472 -37.30 -52.82 -38.06
N LYS A 473 -37.26 -52.70 -39.39
CA LYS A 473 -36.23 -51.91 -40.08
C LYS A 473 -36.24 -50.45 -39.61
N HIS A 474 -37.39 -49.79 -39.57
CA HIS A 474 -37.50 -48.41 -39.09
C HIS A 474 -37.07 -48.24 -37.62
N LYS A 475 -37.28 -49.25 -36.75
CA LYS A 475 -36.73 -49.24 -35.37
C LYS A 475 -35.21 -49.33 -35.36
N VAL A 476 -34.61 -50.15 -36.23
CA VAL A 476 -33.13 -50.27 -36.36
C VAL A 476 -32.53 -49.00 -36.94
N ASP A 477 -33.12 -48.45 -38.01
CA ASP A 477 -32.68 -47.19 -38.63
C ASP A 477 -32.75 -46.03 -37.62
N LYS A 478 -33.84 -45.93 -36.85
CA LYS A 478 -33.99 -44.94 -35.77
C LYS A 478 -32.99 -45.14 -34.63
N ALA A 479 -32.73 -46.38 -34.21
CA ALA A 479 -31.72 -46.67 -33.20
C ALA A 479 -30.29 -46.32 -33.69
N ALA A 480 -30.00 -46.50 -34.98
CA ALA A 480 -28.75 -46.07 -35.59
C ALA A 480 -28.62 -44.54 -35.61
N GLU A 481 -29.68 -43.81 -35.98
CA GLU A 481 -29.72 -42.34 -35.87
C GLU A 481 -29.50 -41.85 -34.43
N GLU A 482 -30.14 -42.46 -33.44
CA GLU A 482 -30.00 -42.10 -32.02
C GLU A 482 -28.57 -42.40 -31.52
N ASN A 483 -27.95 -43.49 -31.96
CA ASN A 483 -26.54 -43.82 -31.69
C ASN A 483 -25.57 -42.81 -32.33
N ILE A 484 -25.83 -42.37 -33.57
CA ILE A 484 -25.04 -41.31 -34.24
C ILE A 484 -25.15 -39.98 -33.48
N LYS A 485 -26.36 -39.61 -33.01
CA LYS A 485 -26.60 -38.40 -32.20
C LYS A 485 -25.94 -38.49 -30.82
N GLN A 486 -25.88 -39.67 -30.21
CA GLN A 486 -25.11 -39.90 -28.98
C GLN A 486 -23.59 -39.78 -29.22
N LYS A 487 -23.07 -40.32 -30.32
CA LYS A 487 -21.64 -40.20 -30.68
C LYS A 487 -21.21 -38.76 -30.96
N SER A 488 -22.03 -37.96 -31.65
CA SER A 488 -21.72 -36.53 -31.85
C SER A 488 -21.74 -35.74 -30.53
N LEU A 489 -22.68 -36.05 -29.62
CA LEU A 489 -22.71 -35.45 -28.28
C LEU A 489 -21.47 -35.83 -27.45
N VAL A 490 -21.09 -37.11 -27.42
CA VAL A 490 -19.87 -37.58 -26.73
C VAL A 490 -18.61 -36.92 -27.31
N ASN A 491 -18.55 -36.71 -28.63
CA ASN A 491 -17.45 -36.00 -29.26
C ASN A 491 -17.42 -34.50 -28.92
N SER A 492 -18.56 -33.84 -28.70
CA SER A 492 -18.62 -32.46 -28.19
C SER A 492 -18.09 -32.38 -26.76
N LEU A 493 -18.66 -33.19 -25.86
CA LEU A 493 -18.26 -33.25 -24.45
C LEU A 493 -16.77 -33.62 -24.29
N SER A 494 -16.23 -34.47 -25.17
CA SER A 494 -14.80 -34.81 -25.16
C SER A 494 -13.90 -33.62 -25.55
N LYS A 495 -14.36 -32.75 -26.47
CA LYS A 495 -13.66 -31.50 -26.82
C LYS A 495 -13.75 -30.47 -25.70
N GLU A 496 -14.91 -30.34 -25.06
CA GLU A 496 -15.12 -29.48 -23.89
C GLU A 496 -14.23 -29.92 -22.71
N ILE A 497 -14.12 -31.23 -22.45
CA ILE A 497 -13.18 -31.78 -21.46
C ILE A 497 -11.72 -31.49 -21.82
N ALA A 498 -11.36 -31.45 -23.11
CA ALA A 498 -10.01 -31.08 -23.53
C ALA A 498 -9.73 -29.58 -23.27
N THR A 499 -10.63 -28.67 -23.67
CA THR A 499 -10.45 -27.23 -23.41
C THR A 499 -10.48 -26.89 -21.92
N PHE A 500 -11.27 -27.60 -21.10
CA PHE A 500 -11.21 -27.44 -19.64
C PHE A 500 -9.88 -27.91 -19.04
N LYS A 501 -9.21 -28.93 -19.60
CA LYS A 501 -7.86 -29.33 -19.17
C LYS A 501 -6.80 -28.29 -19.54
N GLU A 502 -6.88 -27.73 -20.74
CA GLU A 502 -5.99 -26.62 -21.17
C GLU A 502 -6.20 -25.36 -20.32
N LEU A 503 -7.46 -25.05 -19.97
CA LEU A 503 -7.80 -23.97 -19.03
C LEU A 503 -7.27 -24.24 -17.61
N LEU A 504 -7.20 -25.49 -17.18
CA LEU A 504 -6.61 -25.86 -15.89
C LEU A 504 -5.09 -25.65 -15.93
N ILE A 505 -4.40 -26.24 -16.90
CA ILE A 505 -2.93 -26.13 -17.08
C ILE A 505 -2.48 -24.67 -17.21
N THR A 506 -3.25 -23.82 -17.92
CA THR A 506 -2.95 -22.39 -18.03
C THR A 506 -3.19 -21.64 -16.73
N LYS A 507 -4.23 -21.99 -15.95
CA LYS A 507 -4.43 -21.43 -14.60
C LYS A 507 -3.31 -21.83 -13.64
N ASP A 508 -2.93 -23.11 -13.62
CA ASP A 508 -1.90 -23.63 -12.73
C ASP A 508 -0.56 -22.92 -12.99
N ARG A 509 -0.16 -22.75 -14.26
CA ARG A 509 0.99 -21.90 -14.65
C ARG A 509 0.87 -20.47 -14.13
N THR A 510 -0.26 -19.79 -14.33
CA THR A 510 -0.43 -18.41 -13.79
C THR A 510 -0.40 -18.35 -12.26
N ILE A 511 -0.69 -19.45 -11.56
CA ILE A 511 -0.55 -19.55 -10.10
C ILE A 511 0.94 -19.69 -9.75
N GLU A 512 1.69 -20.56 -10.42
CA GLU A 512 3.15 -20.71 -10.26
C GLU A 512 3.89 -19.39 -10.57
N ASP A 513 3.54 -18.70 -11.67
CA ASP A 513 4.03 -17.37 -12.02
C ASP A 513 3.72 -16.35 -10.92
N SER A 514 2.51 -16.37 -10.34
CA SER A 514 2.14 -15.46 -9.25
C SER A 514 2.90 -15.75 -7.95
N GLN A 515 3.18 -17.02 -7.66
CA GLN A 515 3.93 -17.44 -6.47
C GLN A 515 5.42 -17.10 -6.58
N THR A 516 6.05 -17.36 -7.74
CA THR A 516 7.45 -17.01 -7.98
C THR A 516 7.67 -15.50 -7.83
N ASN A 517 6.83 -14.68 -8.49
CA ASN A 517 6.83 -13.22 -8.34
C ASN A 517 6.64 -12.79 -6.86
N TYR A 518 5.70 -13.38 -6.12
CA TYR A 518 5.51 -13.09 -4.70
C TYR A 518 6.78 -13.39 -3.87
N THR A 519 7.45 -14.52 -4.10
CA THR A 519 8.71 -14.84 -3.39
C THR A 519 9.87 -13.92 -3.77
N GLN A 520 9.89 -13.38 -5.00
CA GLN A 520 10.87 -12.37 -5.39
C GLN A 520 10.61 -11.04 -4.69
N CYS A 521 9.38 -10.52 -4.72
CA CYS A 521 9.02 -9.30 -4.00
C CYS A 521 9.28 -9.40 -2.49
N ALA A 522 9.06 -10.58 -1.88
CA ALA A 522 9.41 -10.83 -0.48
C ALA A 522 10.93 -10.72 -0.22
N LYS A 523 11.77 -11.28 -1.08
CA LYS A 523 13.25 -11.17 -0.99
C LYS A 523 13.72 -9.71 -1.16
N GLU A 524 13.15 -8.99 -2.12
CA GLU A 524 13.45 -7.56 -2.34
C GLU A 524 13.03 -6.70 -1.15
N LEU A 525 11.86 -6.95 -0.56
CA LEU A 525 11.38 -6.26 0.65
C LEU A 525 12.30 -6.54 1.86
N CYS A 526 12.79 -7.76 2.04
CA CYS A 526 13.81 -8.08 3.06
C CYS A 526 15.13 -7.33 2.82
N ARG A 527 15.61 -7.26 1.56
CA ARG A 527 16.79 -6.48 1.17
C ARG A 527 16.61 -4.98 1.44
N LEU A 528 15.43 -4.43 1.15
CA LEU A 528 15.11 -3.01 1.43
C LEU A 528 15.06 -2.72 2.93
N ARG A 529 14.48 -3.61 3.75
CA ARG A 529 14.52 -3.49 5.23
C ARG A 529 15.95 -3.51 5.77
N SER A 530 16.80 -4.37 5.23
CA SER A 530 18.22 -4.44 5.62
C SER A 530 18.97 -3.15 5.28
N LYS A 531 18.74 -2.59 4.08
CA LYS A 531 19.26 -1.27 3.69
C LYS A 531 18.75 -0.14 4.57
N PHE A 532 17.47 -0.15 4.93
CA PHE A 532 16.89 0.89 5.79
C PHE A 532 17.53 0.88 7.17
N LYS A 533 17.73 -0.30 7.77
CA LYS A 533 18.44 -0.45 9.05
C LYS A 533 19.88 0.04 8.96
N GLN A 534 20.59 -0.23 7.87
CA GLN A 534 21.95 0.30 7.66
C GLN A 534 21.95 1.84 7.60
N LEU A 535 21.03 2.45 6.85
CA LEU A 535 20.89 3.91 6.77
C LEU A 535 20.49 4.53 8.12
N GLU A 536 19.71 3.83 8.94
CA GLU A 536 19.34 4.23 10.30
C GLU A 536 20.57 4.21 11.23
N GLU A 537 21.42 3.18 11.13
CA GLU A 537 22.69 3.06 11.85
C GLU A 537 23.70 4.15 11.40
N GLU A 538 23.83 4.40 10.10
CA GLU A 538 24.64 5.50 9.54
C GLU A 538 24.13 6.88 9.98
N THR A 539 22.81 7.09 10.01
CA THR A 539 22.20 8.36 10.48
C THR A 539 22.45 8.59 11.97
N LEU A 540 22.39 7.54 12.80
CA LEU A 540 22.73 7.63 14.22
C LEU A 540 24.20 7.98 14.43
N GLN A 541 25.11 7.41 13.64
CA GLN A 541 26.53 7.75 13.73
C GLN A 541 26.84 9.17 13.27
N LEU A 542 26.30 9.61 12.12
CA LEU A 542 26.41 11.01 11.66
C LEU A 542 25.86 12.00 12.69
N LYS A 543 24.80 11.65 13.43
CA LYS A 543 24.28 12.47 14.52
C LYS A 543 25.29 12.62 15.67
N ILE A 544 25.94 11.54 16.07
CA ILE A 544 26.99 11.57 17.11
C ILE A 544 28.19 12.41 16.64
N GLU A 545 28.58 12.28 15.37
CA GLU A 545 29.67 13.07 14.77
C GLU A 545 29.32 14.56 14.75
N VAL A 546 28.09 14.94 14.37
CA VAL A 546 27.60 16.33 14.44
C VAL A 546 27.55 16.86 15.88
N GLU A 547 27.05 16.08 16.85
CA GLU A 547 27.03 16.47 18.27
C GLU A 547 28.47 16.68 18.80
N SER A 548 29.44 15.87 18.36
CA SER A 548 30.86 16.03 18.68
C SER A 548 31.47 17.29 18.04
N GLY A 549 31.17 17.58 16.76
CA GLY A 549 31.63 18.77 16.06
C GLY A 549 31.08 20.07 16.64
N VAL A 550 29.84 20.04 17.14
CA VAL A 550 29.24 21.14 17.91
C VAL A 550 29.97 21.36 19.25
N SER A 551 30.54 20.31 19.86
CA SER A 551 31.38 20.46 21.06
C SER A 551 32.75 21.08 20.74
N LEU A 552 33.42 20.63 19.66
CA LEU A 552 34.70 21.19 19.21
C LEU A 552 34.55 22.69 18.86
N LYS A 553 33.53 23.05 18.08
CA LYS A 553 33.25 24.45 17.71
C LYS A 553 32.98 25.37 18.91
N LYS A 554 32.50 24.85 20.05
CA LYS A 554 32.40 25.61 21.30
C LYS A 554 33.76 25.85 21.93
N ASN A 555 34.63 24.84 21.95
CA ASN A 555 36.00 24.96 22.46
C ASN A 555 36.83 25.93 21.61
N ASP A 556 36.72 25.84 20.27
CA ASP A 556 37.37 26.77 19.34
C ASP A 556 36.92 28.22 19.58
N LYS A 557 35.63 28.44 19.83
CA LYS A 557 35.10 29.79 20.17
C LYS A 557 35.74 30.33 21.45
N VAL A 558 35.84 29.51 22.51
CA VAL A 558 36.54 29.90 23.75
C VAL A 558 38.01 30.23 23.45
N ARG A 559 38.69 29.42 22.64
CA ARG A 559 40.11 29.67 22.28
C ARG A 559 40.31 30.94 21.45
N ILE A 560 39.37 31.27 20.56
CA ILE A 560 39.35 32.54 19.83
C ILE A 560 39.12 33.72 20.79
N GLU A 561 38.23 33.59 21.77
CA GLU A 561 38.00 34.62 22.80
C GLU A 561 39.22 34.83 23.72
N GLU A 562 39.99 33.79 24.02
CA GLU A 562 41.28 33.89 24.71
C GLU A 562 42.32 34.64 23.86
N LEU A 563 42.56 34.20 22.63
CA LEU A 563 43.53 34.82 21.72
C LEU A 563 43.17 36.29 21.41
N THR A 564 41.89 36.62 21.36
CA THR A 564 41.41 38.00 21.19
C THR A 564 41.80 38.89 22.39
N LYS A 565 41.68 38.38 23.63
CA LYS A 565 42.12 39.09 24.85
C LYS A 565 43.64 39.28 24.86
N GLU A 566 44.39 38.27 24.45
CA GLU A 566 45.85 38.33 24.34
C GLU A 566 46.32 39.37 23.31
N ILE A 567 45.68 39.41 22.13
CA ILE A 567 45.92 40.43 21.10
C ILE A 567 45.56 41.84 21.60
N MET A 568 44.49 42.01 22.39
CA MET A 568 44.16 43.30 23.01
C MET A 568 45.25 43.75 24.00
N ASN A 569 45.73 42.85 24.87
CA ASN A 569 46.81 43.15 25.82
C ASN A 569 48.10 43.56 25.11
N LEU A 570 48.48 42.86 24.04
CA LEU A 570 49.64 43.21 23.22
C LEU A 570 49.50 44.58 22.55
N LYS A 571 48.32 44.92 22.02
CA LYS A 571 48.04 46.26 21.45
C LYS A 571 48.16 47.38 22.50
N VAL A 572 47.68 47.15 23.73
CA VAL A 572 47.82 48.11 24.83
C VAL A 572 49.30 48.32 25.20
N LYS A 573 50.08 47.24 25.31
CA LYS A 573 51.53 47.32 25.59
C LYS A 573 52.27 48.11 24.50
N HIS A 574 52.04 47.79 23.23
CA HIS A 574 52.69 48.47 22.11
C HIS A 574 52.33 49.96 22.04
N LYS A 575 51.07 50.34 22.31
CA LYS A 575 50.66 51.77 22.37
C LYS A 575 51.45 52.54 23.44
N LYS A 576 51.66 51.95 24.63
CA LYS A 576 52.47 52.55 25.70
C LYS A 576 53.93 52.74 25.30
N GLU A 577 54.53 51.72 24.68
CA GLU A 577 55.91 51.79 24.17
C GLU A 577 56.07 52.90 23.10
N MET A 578 55.07 53.10 22.23
CA MET A 578 55.07 54.18 21.24
C MET A 578 54.96 55.58 21.88
N GLU A 579 54.15 55.72 22.94
CA GLU A 579 54.01 56.98 23.70
C GLU A 579 55.31 57.35 24.44
N GLU A 580 55.99 56.36 25.04
CA GLU A 580 57.29 56.54 25.71
C GLU A 580 58.40 56.97 24.73
N ASN A 581 58.46 56.34 23.55
CA ASN A 581 59.41 56.71 22.48
C ASN A 581 59.18 58.13 21.94
N LEU A 582 57.91 58.55 21.80
CA LEU A 582 57.56 59.87 21.28
C LEU A 582 57.94 60.98 22.29
N ALA A 583 57.73 60.74 23.59
CA ALA A 583 58.19 61.63 24.65
C ALA A 583 59.72 61.78 24.66
N TYR A 584 60.47 60.68 24.49
CA TYR A 584 61.93 60.72 24.37
C TYR A 584 62.38 61.60 23.20
N LEU A 585 61.80 61.40 22.01
CA LEU A 585 62.17 62.16 20.80
C LEU A 585 61.91 63.67 20.96
N HIS A 586 60.80 64.05 21.59
CA HIS A 586 60.47 65.45 21.87
C HIS A 586 61.53 66.13 22.76
N SER A 587 62.10 65.40 23.73
CA SER A 587 63.19 65.89 24.60
C SER A 587 64.51 66.13 23.85
N VAL A 588 64.71 65.52 22.68
CA VAL A 588 65.89 65.70 21.82
C VAL A 588 65.68 66.90 20.89
N TYR A 589 64.48 67.02 20.30
CA TYR A 589 64.12 68.14 19.42
C TYR A 589 64.27 69.51 20.11
N GLN A 590 63.82 69.64 21.37
CA GLN A 590 63.97 70.90 22.12
C GLN A 590 65.44 71.28 22.41
N ARG A 591 66.39 70.34 22.37
CA ARG A 591 67.84 70.62 22.53
C ARG A 591 68.52 71.09 21.24
N LEU A 592 67.89 70.92 20.07
CA LEU A 592 68.47 71.28 18.77
C LEU A 592 68.14 72.71 18.31
N LEU A 593 67.11 73.35 18.88
CA LEU A 593 66.65 74.69 18.47
C LEU A 593 67.43 75.86 19.11
N ALA A 594 68.47 75.58 19.91
CA ALA A 594 69.07 76.56 20.81
C ALA A 594 70.25 77.38 20.23
N ASP A 595 70.78 77.05 19.04
CA ASP A 595 72.14 77.50 18.66
C ASP A 595 72.39 77.70 17.14
N ARG A 596 72.27 78.95 16.63
CA ARG A 596 73.11 79.61 15.59
C ARG A 596 72.52 80.90 14.94
N PRO A 597 73.36 81.92 14.60
CA PRO A 597 73.02 83.07 13.74
C PRO A 597 73.91 83.22 12.47
N LEU A 598 73.55 84.08 11.48
CA LEU A 598 74.40 84.54 10.34
C LEU A 598 73.84 85.84 9.64
N PRO A 599 74.64 86.64 8.87
CA PRO A 599 74.29 88.00 8.39
C PRO A 599 74.33 88.24 6.85
N TYR A 600 74.25 89.51 6.39
CA TYR A 600 74.02 89.97 4.99
C TYR A 600 75.09 91.00 4.48
N PRO A 601 75.38 91.12 3.15
CA PRO A 601 76.38 92.04 2.58
C PRO A 601 75.83 93.36 1.94
N LYS A 602 76.72 94.18 1.34
CA LYS A 602 76.53 95.63 1.02
C LYS A 602 76.61 96.02 -0.47
N GLU A 603 76.16 97.26 -0.75
CA GLU A 603 76.22 98.01 -2.02
C GLU A 603 77.62 98.56 -2.38
N ARG A 604 77.75 99.21 -3.56
CA ARG A 604 78.90 100.03 -3.98
C ARG A 604 78.45 101.41 -4.48
N ILE A 605 79.32 102.40 -4.33
CA ILE A 605 79.07 103.83 -4.58
C ILE A 605 79.49 104.23 -6.00
N ILE A 606 78.74 105.14 -6.63
CA ILE A 606 79.09 105.81 -7.88
C ILE A 606 79.62 107.20 -7.57
N ALA A 607 80.81 107.50 -8.07
CA ALA A 607 81.36 108.85 -8.26
C ALA A 607 82.04 108.88 -9.64
N ASP A 608 82.21 110.08 -10.21
CA ASP A 608 82.81 110.33 -11.52
C ASP A 608 82.10 109.66 -12.72
N PHE A 609 80.91 110.17 -13.05
CA PHE A 609 80.23 110.00 -14.34
C PHE A 609 79.97 111.38 -14.95
N SER A 610 80.26 111.58 -16.25
CA SER A 610 79.86 112.82 -16.93
C SER A 610 78.35 112.79 -17.25
N TRP A 611 77.73 113.96 -17.45
CA TRP A 611 76.31 114.04 -17.83
C TRP A 611 76.02 113.37 -19.18
N PHE A 612 76.99 113.29 -20.08
CA PHE A 612 76.85 112.57 -21.34
C PHE A 612 76.81 111.05 -21.09
N ASP A 613 77.77 110.53 -20.33
CA ASP A 613 77.85 109.10 -19.98
C ASP A 613 76.64 108.66 -19.14
N LEU A 614 76.16 109.52 -18.25
CA LEU A 614 74.95 109.29 -17.46
C LEU A 614 73.72 109.21 -18.38
N THR A 615 73.60 110.10 -19.38
CA THR A 615 72.47 110.09 -20.32
C THR A 615 72.53 108.90 -21.27
N LEU A 616 73.74 108.49 -21.69
CA LEU A 616 73.95 107.32 -22.54
C LEU A 616 73.64 106.03 -21.76
N LEU A 617 74.17 105.90 -20.53
CA LEU A 617 73.83 104.81 -19.61
C LEU A 617 72.32 104.77 -19.29
N ILE A 618 71.67 105.91 -19.05
CA ILE A 618 70.21 105.96 -18.85
C ILE A 618 69.48 105.48 -20.11
N ASN A 619 69.88 105.90 -21.32
CA ASN A 619 69.28 105.43 -22.55
C ASN A 619 69.52 103.94 -22.81
N GLU A 620 70.69 103.40 -22.48
CA GLU A 620 71.00 101.96 -22.55
C GLU A 620 70.18 101.16 -21.53
N GLN A 621 70.08 101.62 -20.28
CA GLN A 621 69.26 100.98 -19.25
C GLN A 621 67.77 101.05 -19.59
N VAL A 622 67.27 102.20 -20.07
CA VAL A 622 65.88 102.34 -20.56
C VAL A 622 65.64 101.42 -21.76
N SER A 623 66.58 101.32 -22.71
CA SER A 623 66.45 100.42 -23.87
C SER A 623 66.52 98.94 -23.47
N SER A 624 67.34 98.60 -22.47
CA SER A 624 67.43 97.25 -21.88
C SER A 624 66.15 96.87 -21.16
N VAL A 625 65.60 97.79 -20.36
CA VAL A 625 64.30 97.64 -19.68
C VAL A 625 63.16 97.55 -20.70
N LEU A 626 63.13 98.38 -21.74
CA LEU A 626 62.12 98.33 -22.79
C LEU A 626 62.15 96.99 -23.55
N ASN A 627 63.34 96.50 -23.93
CA ASN A 627 63.50 95.17 -24.52
C ASN A 627 63.09 94.05 -23.57
N SER A 628 63.34 94.20 -22.26
CA SER A 628 62.94 93.22 -21.24
C SER A 628 61.42 93.20 -21.04
N ILE A 629 60.76 94.37 -21.05
CA ILE A 629 59.30 94.51 -21.04
C ILE A 629 58.69 93.93 -22.31
N GLN A 630 59.27 94.19 -23.49
CA GLN A 630 58.77 93.65 -24.76
C GLN A 630 58.87 92.12 -24.81
N LYS A 631 59.98 91.53 -24.32
CA LYS A 631 60.13 90.08 -24.14
C LYS A 631 59.16 89.51 -23.10
N ALA A 632 58.90 90.24 -22.01
CA ALA A 632 57.89 89.85 -21.02
C ALA A 632 56.49 89.83 -21.63
N ASN A 633 56.10 90.87 -22.39
CA ASN A 633 54.81 90.94 -23.08
C ASN A 633 54.63 89.83 -24.12
N GLN A 634 55.67 89.51 -24.90
CA GLN A 634 55.66 88.36 -25.81
C GLN A 634 55.44 87.04 -25.06
N LYS A 635 56.09 86.87 -23.89
CA LYS A 635 55.90 85.69 -23.03
C LYS A 635 54.51 85.63 -22.40
N VAL A 636 53.91 86.77 -22.03
CA VAL A 636 52.53 86.86 -21.55
C VAL A 636 51.56 86.45 -22.66
N SER A 637 51.68 87.01 -23.87
CA SER A 637 50.83 86.62 -25.02
C SER A 637 50.88 85.11 -25.28
N HIS A 638 52.07 84.50 -25.33
CA HIS A 638 52.21 83.05 -25.51
C HIS A 638 51.57 82.25 -24.35
N LEU A 639 51.61 82.75 -23.11
CA LEU A 639 50.95 82.11 -21.97
C LEU A 639 49.43 82.26 -22.05
N GLU A 640 48.91 83.40 -22.49
CA GLU A 640 47.47 83.59 -22.74
C GLU A 640 46.96 82.69 -23.86
N ASP A 641 47.65 82.61 -24.99
CA ASP A 641 47.30 81.70 -26.10
C ASP A 641 47.36 80.23 -25.66
N SER A 642 48.38 79.85 -24.89
CA SER A 642 48.48 78.51 -24.31
C SER A 642 47.37 78.23 -23.29
N LEU A 643 46.92 79.22 -22.51
CA LEU A 643 45.81 79.07 -21.58
C LEU A 643 44.49 78.91 -22.34
N ARG A 644 44.20 79.75 -23.33
CA ARG A 644 43.03 79.63 -24.22
C ARG A 644 42.96 78.26 -24.91
N GLN A 645 44.10 77.72 -25.35
CA GLN A 645 44.16 76.38 -25.92
C GLN A 645 43.85 75.29 -24.89
N LYS A 646 44.30 75.44 -23.63
CA LYS A 646 43.97 74.51 -22.54
C LYS A 646 42.49 74.61 -22.12
N GLU A 647 41.93 75.81 -22.05
CA GLU A 647 40.50 76.04 -21.77
C GLU A 647 39.60 75.43 -22.86
N SER A 648 39.96 75.63 -24.14
CA SER A 648 39.28 74.99 -25.28
C SER A 648 39.36 73.46 -25.21
N CYS A 649 40.52 72.91 -24.84
CA CYS A 649 40.68 71.47 -24.63
C CYS A 649 39.84 70.94 -23.45
N ILE A 650 39.84 71.64 -22.31
CA ILE A 650 39.05 71.27 -21.11
C ILE A 650 37.55 71.32 -21.39
N THR A 651 37.06 72.37 -22.06
CA THR A 651 35.64 72.50 -22.39
C THR A 651 35.18 71.49 -23.44
N GLY A 652 36.03 71.10 -24.40
CA GLY A 652 35.78 69.97 -25.28
C GLY A 652 35.73 68.63 -24.55
N LEU A 653 36.65 68.41 -23.61
CA LEU A 653 36.69 67.20 -22.76
C LEU A 653 35.44 67.10 -21.86
N GLN A 654 35.01 68.20 -21.26
CA GLN A 654 33.80 68.29 -20.44
C GLN A 654 32.55 67.90 -21.25
N LYS A 655 32.35 68.49 -22.43
CA LYS A 655 31.23 68.14 -23.31
C LYS A 655 31.22 66.66 -23.68
N SER A 656 32.38 66.08 -24.03
CA SER A 656 32.46 64.65 -24.35
C SER A 656 32.09 63.76 -23.15
N TYR A 657 32.44 64.15 -21.92
CA TYR A 657 31.97 63.46 -20.71
C TYR A 657 30.47 63.65 -20.45
N GLU A 658 29.92 64.85 -20.67
CA GLU A 658 28.47 65.11 -20.55
C GLU A 658 27.65 64.31 -21.57
N GLU A 659 28.13 64.18 -22.81
CA GLU A 659 27.55 63.34 -23.86
C GLU A 659 27.61 61.85 -23.48
N GLN A 660 28.76 61.36 -23.00
CA GLN A 660 28.92 59.97 -22.53
C GLN A 660 28.02 59.66 -21.33
N LEU A 661 27.94 60.56 -20.34
CA LEU A 661 27.04 60.41 -19.18
C LEU A 661 25.57 60.42 -19.60
N SER A 662 25.20 61.27 -20.56
CA SER A 662 23.85 61.32 -21.12
C SER A 662 23.49 60.01 -21.83
N HIS A 663 24.39 59.46 -22.65
CA HIS A 663 24.22 58.19 -23.35
C HIS A 663 24.15 56.99 -22.38
N MET A 664 24.99 56.98 -21.34
CA MET A 664 24.91 55.97 -20.27
C MET A 664 23.59 56.08 -19.49
N MET A 665 23.06 57.28 -19.27
CA MET A 665 21.76 57.47 -18.62
C MET A 665 20.60 56.97 -19.50
N THR A 666 20.63 57.18 -20.83
CA THR A 666 19.60 56.62 -21.73
C THR A 666 19.67 55.10 -21.78
N LEU A 667 20.87 54.51 -21.92
CA LEU A 667 21.04 53.06 -21.89
C LEU A 667 20.60 52.44 -20.56
N SER A 668 20.80 53.13 -19.43
CA SER A 668 20.31 52.68 -18.12
C SER A 668 18.78 52.66 -18.07
N LYS A 669 18.11 53.69 -18.61
CA LYS A 669 16.63 53.76 -18.67
C LYS A 669 16.03 52.71 -19.61
N GLU A 670 16.67 52.44 -20.75
CA GLU A 670 16.26 51.37 -21.68
C GLU A 670 16.39 49.97 -21.05
N ARG A 671 17.49 49.73 -20.32
CA ARG A 671 17.69 48.50 -19.53
C ARG A 671 16.63 48.35 -18.42
N GLU A 672 16.29 49.43 -17.72
CA GLU A 672 15.26 49.38 -16.69
C GLU A 672 13.86 49.15 -17.29
N LEU A 673 13.49 49.83 -18.38
CA LEU A 673 12.22 49.62 -19.06
C LEU A 673 12.07 48.19 -19.62
N THR A 674 13.14 47.63 -20.20
CA THR A 674 13.12 46.24 -20.68
C THR A 674 13.05 45.23 -19.53
N TRP A 675 13.73 45.49 -18.40
CA TRP A 675 13.61 44.67 -17.18
C TRP A 675 12.22 44.73 -16.55
N GLN A 676 11.60 45.92 -16.45
CA GLN A 676 10.23 46.05 -15.94
C GLN A 676 9.21 45.34 -16.87
N LYS A 677 9.42 45.36 -18.20
CA LYS A 677 8.59 44.61 -19.16
C LYS A 677 8.72 43.10 -18.99
N GLN A 678 9.95 42.58 -18.88
CA GLN A 678 10.18 41.15 -18.60
C GLN A 678 9.56 40.73 -17.26
N LYS A 679 9.68 41.58 -16.24
CA LYS A 679 9.07 41.36 -14.92
C LYS A 679 7.54 41.27 -15.01
N THR A 680 6.86 42.18 -15.73
CA THR A 680 5.40 42.11 -15.88
C THR A 680 4.93 40.93 -16.74
N GLU A 681 5.70 40.54 -17.76
CA GLU A 681 5.44 39.32 -18.55
C GLU A 681 5.55 38.06 -17.68
N ILE A 682 6.59 37.95 -16.85
CA ILE A 682 6.79 36.83 -15.91
C ILE A 682 5.70 36.83 -14.81
N GLN A 683 5.33 37.98 -14.27
CA GLN A 683 4.23 38.08 -13.29
C GLN A 683 2.90 37.59 -13.89
N SER A 684 2.57 38.01 -15.11
CA SER A 684 1.35 37.55 -15.79
C SER A 684 1.38 36.05 -16.11
N GLN A 685 2.55 35.49 -16.44
CA GLN A 685 2.71 34.03 -16.61
C GLN A 685 2.38 33.29 -15.31
N TYR A 686 2.95 33.68 -14.17
CA TYR A 686 2.64 33.05 -12.88
C TYR A 686 1.18 33.26 -12.44
N GLU A 687 0.58 34.43 -12.68
CA GLU A 687 -0.85 34.67 -12.42
C GLU A 687 -1.74 33.73 -13.26
N ASN A 688 -1.36 33.46 -14.51
CA ASN A 688 -2.05 32.52 -15.39
C ASN A 688 -1.92 31.06 -14.91
N GLU A 689 -0.72 30.63 -14.51
CA GLU A 689 -0.48 29.29 -13.95
C GLU A 689 -1.22 29.07 -12.63
N LEU A 690 -1.14 30.03 -11.69
CA LEU A 690 -1.88 30.00 -10.43
C LEU A 690 -3.39 29.95 -10.66
N ARG A 691 -3.91 30.68 -11.66
CA ARG A 691 -5.33 30.64 -12.06
C ARG A 691 -5.74 29.28 -12.63
N VAL A 692 -4.90 28.64 -13.44
CA VAL A 692 -5.14 27.27 -13.94
C VAL A 692 -5.11 26.26 -12.79
N ILE A 693 -4.14 26.35 -11.88
CA ILE A 693 -4.02 25.48 -10.70
C ILE A 693 -5.25 25.65 -9.79
N ASN A 694 -5.66 26.88 -9.48
CA ASN A 694 -6.84 27.15 -8.65
C ASN A 694 -8.14 26.63 -9.28
N ASN A 695 -8.29 26.71 -10.61
CA ASN A 695 -9.44 26.12 -11.30
C ASN A 695 -9.41 24.58 -11.22
N GLN A 696 -8.24 23.95 -11.44
CA GLN A 696 -8.10 22.51 -11.26
C GLN A 696 -8.40 22.07 -9.81
N ILE A 697 -7.95 22.81 -8.80
CA ILE A 697 -8.27 22.53 -7.38
C ILE A 697 -9.78 22.59 -7.15
N LYS A 698 -10.48 23.62 -7.65
CA LYS A 698 -11.95 23.74 -7.56
C LYS A 698 -12.66 22.57 -8.24
N ASP A 699 -12.23 22.15 -9.43
CA ASP A 699 -12.78 20.99 -10.13
C ASP A 699 -12.59 19.68 -9.34
N LYS A 700 -11.38 19.45 -8.79
CA LYS A 700 -11.10 18.27 -7.95
C LYS A 700 -11.91 18.30 -6.65
N GLN A 701 -12.06 19.47 -6.02
CA GLN A 701 -12.89 19.64 -4.83
C GLN A 701 -14.37 19.33 -5.13
N ALA A 702 -14.95 19.88 -6.20
CA ALA A 702 -16.33 19.60 -6.59
C ALA A 702 -16.57 18.11 -6.95
N ILE A 703 -15.54 17.39 -7.43
CA ILE A 703 -15.59 15.93 -7.61
C ILE A 703 -15.54 15.21 -6.25
N ALA A 704 -14.68 15.64 -5.32
CA ALA A 704 -14.56 15.06 -3.98
C ALA A 704 -15.85 15.25 -3.15
N GLU A 705 -16.46 16.43 -3.17
CA GLU A 705 -17.75 16.71 -2.52
C GLU A 705 -18.87 15.81 -3.07
N LYS A 706 -18.97 15.69 -4.40
CA LYS A 706 -19.93 14.76 -5.06
C LYS A 706 -19.66 13.29 -4.71
N ALA A 707 -18.42 12.91 -4.40
CA ALA A 707 -18.09 11.56 -3.93
C ALA A 707 -18.46 11.36 -2.45
N ILE A 708 -18.20 12.36 -1.61
CA ILE A 708 -18.58 12.40 -0.19
C ILE A 708 -20.10 12.30 -0.03
N ASP A 709 -20.89 13.03 -0.83
CA ASP A 709 -22.35 12.98 -0.74
C ASP A 709 -22.94 11.65 -1.24
N LYS A 710 -22.36 11.06 -2.29
CA LYS A 710 -22.68 9.68 -2.69
C LYS A 710 -22.37 8.68 -1.57
N MET A 711 -21.26 8.87 -0.86
CA MET A 711 -20.89 8.04 0.30
C MET A 711 -21.87 8.23 1.48
N LYS A 712 -22.29 9.46 1.79
CA LYS A 712 -23.34 9.75 2.81
C LYS A 712 -24.65 9.04 2.46
N CYS A 713 -25.12 9.17 1.22
CA CYS A 713 -26.33 8.49 0.75
C CYS A 713 -26.21 6.96 0.82
N SER A 714 -25.08 6.40 0.40
CA SER A 714 -24.80 4.96 0.50
C SER A 714 -24.75 4.48 1.96
N SER A 715 -24.17 5.27 2.88
CA SER A 715 -24.13 4.96 4.31
C SER A 715 -25.53 4.98 4.94
N ASN A 716 -26.39 5.92 4.54
CA ASN A 716 -27.77 5.97 5.01
C ASN A 716 -28.59 4.77 4.51
N ILE A 717 -28.45 4.40 3.23
CA ILE A 717 -29.06 3.18 2.66
C ILE A 717 -28.54 1.93 3.38
N HIS A 718 -27.24 1.87 3.69
CA HIS A 718 -26.65 0.74 4.42
C HIS A 718 -27.22 0.62 5.85
N LYS A 719 -27.33 1.72 6.61
CA LYS A 719 -27.97 1.74 7.94
C LYS A 719 -29.45 1.34 7.87
N GLU A 720 -30.17 1.79 6.85
CA GLU A 720 -31.57 1.42 6.66
C GLU A 720 -31.71 -0.08 6.37
N LEU A 721 -30.88 -0.62 5.46
CA LEU A 721 -30.82 -2.05 5.15
C LEU A 721 -30.38 -2.88 6.36
N GLU A 722 -29.43 -2.42 7.16
CA GLU A 722 -29.02 -3.08 8.41
C GLU A 722 -30.19 -3.14 9.40
N SER A 723 -30.95 -2.05 9.56
CA SER A 723 -32.16 -2.02 10.40
C SER A 723 -33.25 -2.97 9.89
N LYS A 724 -33.41 -3.09 8.56
CA LYS A 724 -34.33 -4.04 7.92
C LYS A 724 -33.87 -5.48 8.12
N CYS A 725 -32.56 -5.75 8.01
CA CYS A 725 -31.98 -7.07 8.26
C CYS A 725 -32.17 -7.51 9.72
N LYS A 726 -31.96 -6.63 10.70
CA LYS A 726 -32.21 -6.91 12.12
C LYS A 726 -33.68 -7.26 12.37
N LYS A 727 -34.61 -6.44 11.87
CA LYS A 727 -36.07 -6.73 11.92
C LYS A 727 -36.44 -8.06 11.26
N VAL A 728 -35.83 -8.40 10.12
CA VAL A 728 -36.06 -9.70 9.46
C VAL A 728 -35.49 -10.86 10.26
N GLN A 729 -34.32 -10.70 10.91
CA GLN A 729 -33.75 -11.71 11.81
C GLN A 729 -34.63 -11.95 13.03
N GLU A 730 -35.19 -10.90 13.65
CA GLU A 730 -36.16 -10.98 14.75
C GLU A 730 -37.46 -11.70 14.33
N LEU A 731 -37.99 -11.39 13.14
CA LEU A 731 -39.17 -12.05 12.57
C LEU A 731 -38.91 -13.52 12.19
N LEU A 732 -37.70 -13.85 11.74
CA LEU A 732 -37.29 -15.24 11.48
C LEU A 732 -37.09 -16.02 12.79
N TYR A 733 -36.54 -15.40 13.84
CA TYR A 733 -36.37 -16.02 15.15
C TYR A 733 -37.72 -16.32 15.84
N THR A 734 -38.64 -15.36 15.82
CA THR A 734 -40.01 -15.56 16.32
C THR A 734 -40.78 -16.60 15.49
N ARG A 735 -40.67 -16.58 14.15
CA ARG A 735 -41.36 -17.58 13.32
C ARG A 735 -40.75 -19.00 13.41
N THR A 736 -39.44 -19.14 13.54
CA THR A 736 -38.80 -20.46 13.73
C THR A 736 -39.15 -21.05 15.10
N THR A 737 -39.15 -20.25 16.17
CA THR A 737 -39.60 -20.70 17.49
C THR A 737 -41.08 -21.09 17.49
N HIS A 738 -41.97 -20.34 16.83
CA HIS A 738 -43.38 -20.73 16.67
C HIS A 738 -43.59 -21.99 15.82
N ASN A 739 -42.83 -22.18 14.73
CA ASN A 739 -42.89 -23.41 13.93
C ASN A 739 -42.49 -24.64 14.76
N ALA A 740 -41.48 -24.52 15.63
CA ALA A 740 -41.08 -25.60 16.54
C ALA A 740 -42.15 -25.89 17.62
N GLN A 741 -42.81 -24.85 18.16
CA GLN A 741 -43.94 -25.01 19.10
C GLN A 741 -45.08 -25.78 18.44
N LEU A 742 -45.45 -25.39 17.22
CA LEU A 742 -46.49 -26.04 16.43
C LEU A 742 -46.12 -27.50 16.11
N GLN A 743 -44.88 -27.78 15.73
CA GLN A 743 -44.42 -29.16 15.54
C GLN A 743 -44.62 -30.02 16.79
N ILE A 744 -44.22 -29.52 17.98
CA ILE A 744 -44.38 -30.28 19.24
C ILE A 744 -45.86 -30.53 19.54
N VAL A 745 -46.74 -29.54 19.35
CA VAL A 745 -48.20 -29.69 19.51
C VAL A 745 -48.76 -30.71 18.51
N CYS A 746 -48.36 -30.67 17.24
CA CYS A 746 -48.76 -31.67 16.25
C CYS A 746 -48.28 -33.09 16.61
N CYS A 747 -47.04 -33.25 17.12
CA CYS A 747 -46.52 -34.55 17.58
C CYS A 747 -47.36 -35.13 18.73
N LEU A 748 -47.76 -34.28 19.68
CA LEU A 748 -48.65 -34.64 20.79
C LEU A 748 -50.04 -35.08 20.29
N LEU A 749 -50.63 -34.32 19.37
CA LEU A 749 -51.94 -34.65 18.77
C LEU A 749 -51.90 -35.95 17.95
N CYS A 750 -50.82 -36.22 17.21
CA CYS A 750 -50.61 -37.51 16.54
C CYS A 750 -50.60 -38.70 17.53
N GLY A 751 -50.09 -38.51 18.75
CA GLY A 751 -50.14 -39.51 19.82
C GLY A 751 -51.56 -39.85 20.31
N LEU A 752 -52.50 -38.91 20.19
CA LEU A 752 -53.92 -39.14 20.48
C LEU A 752 -54.67 -39.76 19.29
N LEU A 753 -54.37 -39.32 18.07
CA LEU A 753 -55.04 -39.78 16.84
C LEU A 753 -54.65 -41.19 16.41
N THR A 754 -53.39 -41.59 16.59
CA THR A 754 -52.88 -42.92 16.18
C THR A 754 -53.71 -44.09 16.75
N PRO A 755 -53.97 -44.20 18.07
CA PRO A 755 -54.76 -45.32 18.62
C PRO A 755 -56.25 -45.27 18.23
N LEU A 756 -56.79 -44.10 17.89
CA LEU A 756 -58.17 -43.98 17.37
C LEU A 756 -58.24 -44.49 15.92
N TYR A 757 -57.23 -44.17 15.11
CA TYR A 757 -57.13 -44.65 13.73
C TYR A 757 -56.98 -46.17 13.65
N THR A 758 -56.17 -46.79 14.53
CA THR A 758 -56.08 -48.27 14.59
C THR A 758 -57.40 -48.91 15.01
N GLN A 759 -58.12 -48.35 16.00
CA GLN A 759 -59.45 -48.84 16.39
C GLN A 759 -60.45 -48.80 15.23
N ILE A 760 -60.42 -47.74 14.41
CA ILE A 760 -61.27 -47.62 13.21
C ILE A 760 -60.91 -48.69 12.17
N LEU A 761 -59.61 -48.96 11.93
CA LEU A 761 -59.18 -50.03 11.03
C LEU A 761 -59.60 -51.42 11.53
N ASP A 762 -59.45 -51.70 12.83
CA ASP A 762 -59.86 -52.97 13.43
C ASP A 762 -61.38 -53.19 13.31
N LEU A 763 -62.18 -52.13 13.51
CA LEU A 763 -63.63 -52.14 13.31
C LEU A 763 -64.02 -52.37 11.85
N ILE A 764 -63.32 -51.73 10.89
CA ILE A 764 -63.53 -51.95 9.45
C ILE A 764 -63.23 -53.41 9.07
N MET A 765 -62.15 -53.99 9.58
CA MET A 765 -61.80 -55.39 9.33
C MET A 765 -62.82 -56.36 9.93
N GLN A 766 -63.30 -56.10 11.15
CA GLN A 766 -64.40 -56.86 11.77
C GLN A 766 -65.69 -56.78 10.93
N CYS A 767 -66.05 -55.59 10.44
CA CYS A 767 -67.20 -55.38 9.57
C CYS A 767 -67.07 -56.12 8.22
N TYR A 768 -65.86 -56.21 7.67
CA TYR A 768 -65.60 -56.98 6.44
C TYR A 768 -65.83 -58.48 6.66
N ILE A 769 -65.25 -59.06 7.71
CA ILE A 769 -65.38 -60.48 8.07
C ILE A 769 -66.85 -60.84 8.33
N LEU A 770 -67.58 -59.99 9.05
CA LEU A 770 -69.02 -60.16 9.29
C LEU A 770 -69.82 -60.16 7.97
N LYS A 771 -69.60 -59.17 7.09
CA LYS A 771 -70.26 -59.12 5.77
C LYS A 771 -69.96 -60.34 4.91
N GLU A 772 -68.74 -60.85 4.93
CA GLU A 772 -68.41 -62.07 4.18
C GLU A 772 -69.10 -63.31 4.77
N SER A 773 -69.18 -63.42 6.11
CA SER A 773 -69.89 -64.52 6.77
C SER A 773 -71.39 -64.55 6.46
N ILE A 774 -72.04 -63.37 6.42
CA ILE A 774 -73.44 -63.21 6.04
C ILE A 774 -73.63 -63.62 4.57
N LYS A 775 -72.79 -63.12 3.65
CA LYS A 775 -72.85 -63.48 2.23
C LYS A 775 -72.68 -64.99 2.00
N ARG A 776 -71.78 -65.65 2.74
CA ARG A 776 -71.64 -67.11 2.70
C ARG A 776 -72.93 -67.80 3.17
N SER A 777 -73.53 -67.34 4.28
CA SER A 777 -74.84 -67.83 4.76
C SER A 777 -75.94 -67.70 3.68
N GLU A 778 -76.11 -66.51 3.09
CA GLU A 778 -77.09 -66.23 2.03
C GLU A 778 -76.92 -67.16 0.82
N THR A 779 -75.69 -67.45 0.39
CA THR A 779 -75.46 -68.43 -0.68
C THR A 779 -75.90 -69.84 -0.29
N THR A 780 -75.62 -70.29 0.95
CA THR A 780 -76.09 -71.61 1.41
C THR A 780 -77.62 -71.68 1.47
N PHE A 781 -78.30 -70.65 1.97
CA PHE A 781 -79.77 -70.55 1.95
C PHE A 781 -80.34 -70.53 0.52
N SER A 782 -79.65 -69.89 -0.42
CA SER A 782 -80.05 -69.86 -1.84
C SER A 782 -79.96 -71.25 -2.50
N HIS A 783 -78.87 -72.00 -2.24
CA HIS A 783 -78.77 -73.40 -2.66
C HIS A 783 -79.85 -74.28 -1.99
N LEU A 784 -80.16 -74.04 -0.71
CA LEU A 784 -81.23 -74.70 0.04
C LEU A 784 -82.61 -74.48 -0.60
N ARG A 785 -82.91 -73.24 -0.99
CA ARG A 785 -84.16 -72.85 -1.64
C ARG A 785 -84.31 -73.49 -3.02
N LEU A 786 -83.23 -73.52 -3.82
CA LEU A 786 -83.20 -74.21 -5.12
C LEU A 786 -83.39 -75.73 -4.97
N LEU A 787 -82.79 -76.34 -3.95
CA LEU A 787 -82.96 -77.76 -3.66
C LEU A 787 -84.43 -78.09 -3.34
N ILE A 788 -85.05 -77.33 -2.43
CA ILE A 788 -86.47 -77.47 -2.07
C ILE A 788 -87.35 -77.28 -3.32
N GLN A 789 -87.11 -76.24 -4.12
CA GLN A 789 -87.88 -75.99 -5.33
C GLN A 789 -87.73 -77.11 -6.36
N SER A 790 -86.55 -77.71 -6.50
CA SER A 790 -86.33 -78.86 -7.38
C SER A 790 -87.11 -80.12 -6.94
N PHE A 791 -87.23 -80.36 -5.64
CA PHE A 791 -88.07 -81.44 -5.10
C PHE A 791 -89.57 -81.16 -5.27
N SER A 792 -90.02 -79.92 -5.05
CA SER A 792 -91.42 -79.52 -5.33
C SER A 792 -91.78 -79.69 -6.80
N CYS A 793 -90.87 -79.35 -7.73
CA CYS A 793 -91.07 -79.59 -9.16
C CYS A 793 -91.03 -81.07 -9.57
N GLN A 794 -90.43 -81.96 -8.76
CA GLN A 794 -90.56 -83.42 -8.95
C GLN A 794 -91.91 -83.92 -8.41
N LEU A 795 -92.35 -83.42 -7.26
CA LEU A 795 -93.65 -83.79 -6.66
C LEU A 795 -94.82 -83.43 -7.57
N LEU A 796 -94.86 -82.22 -8.12
CA LEU A 796 -95.92 -81.78 -9.05
C LEU A 796 -96.02 -82.68 -10.30
N LYS A 797 -94.88 -83.10 -10.87
CA LYS A 797 -94.88 -84.02 -12.03
C LYS A 797 -95.51 -85.38 -11.71
N PHE A 798 -95.34 -85.88 -10.48
CA PHE A 798 -96.01 -87.10 -10.04
C PHE A 798 -97.53 -86.95 -9.82
N GLU A 799 -98.07 -85.72 -9.82
CA GLU A 799 -99.50 -85.43 -9.75
C GLU A 799 -100.09 -85.13 -11.14
N GLU A 800 -99.36 -84.43 -12.02
CA GLU A 800 -99.76 -84.18 -13.41
C GLU A 800 -99.94 -85.48 -14.23
N ASP A 801 -99.06 -86.48 -14.00
CA ASP A 801 -99.15 -87.84 -14.57
C ASP A 801 -100.46 -88.61 -14.25
N SER A 802 -101.36 -88.06 -13.43
CA SER A 802 -102.56 -88.76 -12.93
C SER A 802 -103.89 -88.39 -13.57
N LYS A 803 -103.95 -87.42 -14.50
CA LYS A 803 -105.24 -86.76 -14.86
C LYS A 803 -105.65 -86.70 -16.33
N ASP A 804 -104.87 -87.18 -17.30
CA ASP A 804 -105.24 -86.97 -18.72
C ASP A 804 -105.10 -88.17 -19.68
N LYS A 805 -106.24 -88.55 -20.26
CA LYS A 805 -106.53 -89.33 -21.50
C LYS A 805 -106.23 -90.86 -21.58
N PRO A 806 -107.15 -91.65 -22.21
CA PRO A 806 -107.00 -93.09 -22.44
C PRO A 806 -106.41 -93.46 -23.81
N HIS A 807 -105.95 -94.71 -23.92
CA HIS A 807 -105.25 -95.34 -25.06
C HIS A 807 -103.84 -94.75 -25.32
N ASN A 808 -102.78 -95.54 -25.54
CA ASN A 808 -102.73 -96.95 -25.93
C ASN A 808 -101.52 -97.70 -25.30
N LYS A 809 -101.73 -98.98 -25.00
CA LYS A 809 -100.75 -100.06 -24.67
C LYS A 809 -99.27 -99.68 -24.43
N PHE A 810 -98.81 -99.71 -23.18
CA PHE A 810 -97.95 -100.80 -22.65
C PHE A 810 -97.87 -100.76 -21.11
N SER A 811 -97.61 -101.90 -20.47
CA SER A 811 -97.60 -102.04 -19.00
C SER A 811 -96.25 -101.68 -18.39
N TYR A 812 -96.23 -100.89 -17.30
CA TYR A 812 -95.65 -101.28 -16.00
C TYR A 812 -96.01 -100.26 -14.90
N LYS A 813 -96.84 -100.68 -13.92
CA LYS A 813 -97.20 -99.86 -12.75
C LYS A 813 -95.99 -99.64 -11.84
N LYS A 814 -95.25 -98.53 -11.97
CA LYS A 814 -94.11 -98.19 -11.10
C LYS A 814 -94.50 -97.65 -9.72
N SER A 815 -95.15 -98.52 -8.95
CA SER A 815 -95.19 -98.63 -7.47
C SER A 815 -95.32 -97.35 -6.59
N PRO A 816 -96.26 -97.30 -5.63
CA PRO A 816 -96.28 -96.25 -4.60
C PRO A 816 -95.01 -96.23 -3.72
N ILE A 817 -94.23 -97.32 -3.71
CA ILE A 817 -92.91 -97.43 -3.08
C ILE A 817 -91.94 -96.35 -3.59
N LEU A 818 -92.02 -95.94 -4.86
CA LEU A 818 -91.16 -94.86 -5.39
C LEU A 818 -91.59 -93.48 -4.86
N ARG A 819 -92.90 -93.19 -4.81
CA ARG A 819 -93.40 -91.98 -4.12
C ARG A 819 -93.00 -91.98 -2.64
N LEU A 820 -93.17 -93.09 -1.94
CA LEU A 820 -92.77 -93.23 -0.53
C LEU A 820 -91.26 -92.98 -0.35
N ARG A 821 -90.41 -93.52 -1.22
CA ARG A 821 -88.97 -93.25 -1.21
C ARG A 821 -88.66 -91.78 -1.48
N CYS A 822 -89.33 -91.13 -2.42
CA CYS A 822 -89.18 -89.68 -2.66
C CYS A 822 -89.59 -88.86 -1.43
N TYR A 823 -90.76 -89.10 -0.83
CA TYR A 823 -91.17 -88.41 0.41
C TYR A 823 -90.20 -88.65 1.56
N VAL A 824 -89.75 -89.89 1.77
CA VAL A 824 -88.75 -90.22 2.81
C VAL A 824 -87.40 -89.55 2.54
N ILE A 825 -86.95 -89.47 1.29
CA ILE A 825 -85.71 -88.75 0.92
C ILE A 825 -85.88 -87.24 1.16
N VAL A 826 -87.01 -86.64 0.80
CA VAL A 826 -87.31 -85.22 1.06
C VAL A 826 -87.38 -84.92 2.56
N ILE A 827 -88.03 -85.78 3.35
CA ILE A 827 -88.12 -85.63 4.82
C ILE A 827 -86.75 -85.84 5.48
N LEU A 828 -85.95 -86.81 5.02
CA LEU A 828 -84.58 -87.01 5.51
C LEU A 828 -83.64 -85.87 5.10
N ALA A 829 -83.81 -85.30 3.90
CA ALA A 829 -83.08 -84.11 3.48
C ALA A 829 -83.48 -82.90 4.33
N ALA A 830 -84.77 -82.65 4.51
CA ALA A 830 -85.28 -81.57 5.37
C ALA A 830 -84.77 -81.71 6.81
N ASN A 831 -84.86 -82.91 7.42
CA ASN A 831 -84.35 -83.14 8.77
C ASN A 831 -82.82 -83.02 8.86
N ARG A 832 -82.05 -83.43 7.84
CA ARG A 832 -80.60 -83.19 7.78
C ARG A 832 -80.25 -81.71 7.62
N LEU A 833 -81.07 -80.94 6.91
CA LEU A 833 -80.88 -79.50 6.71
C LEU A 833 -81.28 -78.68 7.95
N ILE A 834 -82.35 -79.09 8.66
CA ILE A 834 -82.74 -78.59 9.99
C ILE A 834 -81.69 -78.99 11.05
N PHE A 835 -81.07 -80.16 10.93
CA PHE A 835 -79.93 -80.54 11.76
C PHE A 835 -78.72 -79.64 11.46
N LEU A 836 -78.35 -79.45 10.18
CA LEU A 836 -77.24 -78.57 9.78
C LEU A 836 -77.41 -77.13 10.27
N SER A 837 -78.62 -76.55 10.15
CA SER A 837 -78.88 -75.20 10.67
C SER A 837 -78.87 -75.11 12.20
N ARG A 838 -79.13 -76.22 12.91
CA ARG A 838 -79.00 -76.32 14.38
C ARG A 838 -77.57 -76.65 14.85
N THR A 839 -76.77 -77.34 14.04
CA THR A 839 -75.35 -77.60 14.34
C THR A 839 -74.43 -76.44 13.98
N ASN A 840 -74.88 -75.54 13.09
CA ASN A 840 -74.30 -74.21 12.93
C ASN A 840 -74.59 -73.37 14.18
N LYS A 841 -73.83 -73.63 15.25
CA LYS A 841 -73.74 -72.73 16.41
C LYS A 841 -73.41 -71.31 15.93
N PRO A 842 -73.90 -70.24 16.60
CA PRO A 842 -73.47 -68.88 16.29
C PRO A 842 -71.94 -68.82 16.36
N LEU A 843 -71.34 -68.19 15.34
CA LEU A 843 -69.92 -68.35 14.98
C LEU A 843 -68.97 -67.51 15.88
N LEU A 844 -69.37 -67.27 17.13
CA LEU A 844 -68.77 -66.32 18.07
C LEU A 844 -68.76 -66.90 19.49
N SER A 845 -67.57 -67.22 19.99
CA SER A 845 -67.28 -67.46 21.41
C SER A 845 -66.13 -66.56 21.83
N ALA A 846 -66.30 -65.78 22.90
CA ALA A 846 -65.34 -64.77 23.31
C ALA A 846 -64.17 -65.35 24.13
N PHE A 847 -63.00 -64.73 24.00
CA PHE A 847 -61.87 -64.85 24.92
C PHE A 847 -61.36 -63.46 25.28
N ASP A 848 -61.34 -63.12 26.56
CA ASP A 848 -60.56 -61.99 27.07
C ASP A 848 -59.09 -62.38 27.18
N ILE A 849 -58.21 -61.52 26.68
CA ILE A 849 -56.76 -61.60 26.89
C ILE A 849 -56.31 -60.19 27.29
N ALA A 850 -56.04 -60.00 28.58
CA ALA A 850 -55.76 -58.69 29.19
C ALA A 850 -54.33 -58.19 28.90
N LEU A 851 -53.96 -58.04 27.62
CA LEU A 851 -52.64 -57.61 27.16
C LEU A 851 -52.69 -56.47 26.14
N GLY A 852 -53.41 -55.39 26.48
CA GLY A 852 -53.34 -54.12 25.75
C GLY A 852 -54.43 -53.11 26.14
N PRO A 853 -54.15 -51.79 26.12
CA PRO A 853 -55.13 -50.74 26.47
C PRO A 853 -56.13 -50.44 25.34
N VAL A 854 -56.25 -51.33 24.35
CA VAL A 854 -57.18 -51.24 23.21
C VAL A 854 -57.76 -52.62 22.96
N SER A 855 -58.99 -52.84 23.41
CA SER A 855 -59.84 -53.99 23.04
C SER A 855 -61.29 -53.65 23.35
N LEU A 856 -62.04 -53.26 22.33
CA LEU A 856 -63.49 -53.10 22.39
C LEU A 856 -64.07 -54.06 21.35
N ARG A 857 -64.31 -55.30 21.77
CA ARG A 857 -64.90 -56.36 20.93
C ARG A 857 -66.40 -56.36 21.18
N VAL A 858 -67.19 -56.06 20.14
CA VAL A 858 -68.65 -55.90 20.26
C VAL A 858 -69.31 -57.25 20.61
N GLN A 859 -70.16 -57.23 21.65
CA GLN A 859 -71.00 -58.35 22.04
C GLN A 859 -72.25 -58.39 21.15
N ALA A 860 -72.54 -59.55 20.56
CA ALA A 860 -73.76 -59.79 19.78
C ALA A 860 -74.47 -61.04 20.31
N ASN A 861 -75.24 -60.89 21.39
CA ASN A 861 -76.18 -61.90 21.84
C ASN A 861 -77.54 -61.58 21.19
N ILE A 862 -78.05 -62.46 20.33
CA ILE A 862 -79.27 -62.18 19.55
C ILE A 862 -80.51 -62.48 20.40
N ASP A 863 -80.85 -61.54 21.27
CA ASP A 863 -82.18 -61.43 21.87
C ASP A 863 -83.06 -60.55 20.97
N GLN A 864 -84.29 -60.96 20.67
CA GLN A 864 -85.10 -60.28 19.66
C GLN A 864 -85.45 -58.83 20.04
N ASN A 865 -85.59 -58.55 21.34
CA ASN A 865 -85.88 -57.22 21.89
C ASN A 865 -84.76 -56.18 21.65
N PHE A 866 -83.55 -56.63 21.26
CA PHE A 866 -82.42 -55.74 20.99
C PHE A 866 -82.45 -55.12 19.57
N LEU A 867 -83.28 -55.65 18.65
CA LEU A 867 -83.37 -55.13 17.28
C LEU A 867 -84.21 -53.86 17.21
N ASP A 868 -85.35 -53.84 17.90
CA ASP A 868 -86.29 -52.71 17.92
C ASP A 868 -85.64 -51.46 18.55
N SER A 869 -84.88 -51.65 19.63
CA SER A 869 -84.13 -50.58 20.29
C SER A 869 -82.94 -50.06 19.47
N PHE A 870 -82.37 -50.87 18.56
CA PHE A 870 -81.35 -50.40 17.62
C PHE A 870 -81.94 -49.62 16.42
N SER A 871 -83.19 -49.91 16.05
CA SER A 871 -83.92 -49.18 15.00
C SER A 871 -84.11 -47.71 15.36
N ASP A 872 -84.53 -47.43 16.60
CA ASP A 872 -84.76 -46.06 17.07
C ASP A 872 -83.46 -45.22 17.10
N CYS A 873 -82.31 -45.80 17.44
CA CYS A 873 -81.03 -45.08 17.48
C CYS A 873 -80.50 -44.64 16.10
N LEU A 874 -80.96 -45.25 15.00
CA LEU A 874 -80.61 -44.81 13.63
C LEU A 874 -81.61 -43.77 13.09
N SER A 875 -82.72 -43.52 13.79
CA SER A 875 -83.70 -42.50 13.45
C SER A 875 -83.45 -41.22 14.28
N LYS A 876 -83.20 -40.11 13.58
CA LYS A 876 -83.04 -38.74 14.14
C LYS A 876 -81.79 -38.53 15.02
N ASN A 877 -80.71 -38.05 14.39
CA ASN A 877 -80.00 -36.81 14.79
C ASN A 877 -78.93 -36.47 13.75
N SER A 878 -78.70 -35.19 13.44
CA SER A 878 -77.73 -34.77 12.42
C SER A 878 -76.27 -35.04 12.84
N ASP A 879 -75.58 -35.92 12.12
CA ASP A 879 -74.17 -36.25 12.40
C ASP A 879 -73.17 -35.21 11.87
N GLU A 880 -73.58 -34.38 10.90
CA GLU A 880 -72.71 -33.33 10.38
C GLU A 880 -72.32 -32.30 11.43
N ASP A 881 -73.24 -31.84 12.28
CA ASP A 881 -72.97 -30.72 13.19
C ASP A 881 -72.15 -31.13 14.42
N LYS A 882 -72.29 -32.39 14.85
CA LYS A 882 -71.48 -32.99 15.92
C LYS A 882 -69.99 -33.04 15.53
N SER A 883 -69.71 -33.37 14.27
CA SER A 883 -68.33 -33.40 13.73
C SER A 883 -67.75 -32.01 13.51
N LYS A 884 -68.55 -31.05 13.02
CA LYS A 884 -68.18 -29.62 12.90
C LYS A 884 -67.78 -29.05 14.27
N GLY A 885 -68.53 -29.35 15.33
CA GLY A 885 -68.23 -28.87 16.68
C GLY A 885 -66.83 -29.27 17.19
N LEU A 886 -66.45 -30.55 17.06
CA LEU A 886 -65.12 -31.01 17.46
C LEU A 886 -63.99 -30.39 16.62
N LEU A 887 -64.19 -30.27 15.30
CA LEU A 887 -63.23 -29.62 14.40
C LEU A 887 -63.06 -28.13 14.72
N GLN A 888 -64.15 -27.41 15.00
CA GLN A 888 -64.14 -26.00 15.35
C GLN A 888 -63.48 -25.76 16.71
N LEU A 889 -63.66 -26.67 17.68
CA LEU A 889 -63.03 -26.59 19.00
C LEU A 889 -61.51 -26.84 18.90
N LEU A 890 -61.08 -27.84 18.14
CA LEU A 890 -59.65 -28.09 17.85
C LEU A 890 -59.01 -26.97 17.01
N SER A 891 -59.79 -26.30 16.16
CA SER A 891 -59.35 -25.13 15.37
C SER A 891 -59.39 -23.81 16.14
N SER A 892 -59.86 -23.82 17.39
CA SER A 892 -59.99 -22.60 18.21
C SER A 892 -58.63 -21.93 18.43
N GLN A 893 -58.50 -20.67 18.05
CA GLN A 893 -57.24 -19.93 18.21
C GLN A 893 -56.87 -19.78 19.70
N ASN A 894 -57.86 -19.65 20.59
CA ASN A 894 -57.62 -19.58 22.04
C ASN A 894 -57.11 -20.91 22.63
N LEU A 895 -57.59 -22.05 22.12
CA LEU A 895 -57.05 -23.36 22.50
C LEU A 895 -55.61 -23.52 22.00
N ASN A 896 -55.35 -23.18 20.74
CA ASN A 896 -54.03 -23.28 20.14
C ASN A 896 -53.02 -22.33 20.82
N GLU A 897 -53.42 -21.13 21.20
CA GLU A 897 -52.59 -20.19 21.97
C GLU A 897 -52.28 -20.75 23.38
N SER A 898 -53.28 -21.32 24.07
CA SER A 898 -53.11 -21.92 25.40
C SER A 898 -52.19 -23.15 25.36
N LEU A 899 -52.34 -24.01 24.35
CA LEU A 899 -51.46 -25.17 24.12
C LEU A 899 -50.04 -24.72 23.75
N ARG A 900 -49.90 -23.70 22.88
CA ARG A 900 -48.61 -23.09 22.50
C ARG A 900 -47.86 -22.57 23.73
N MET A 901 -48.54 -21.81 24.59
CA MET A 901 -47.96 -21.28 25.83
C MET A 901 -47.53 -22.39 26.78
N SER A 902 -48.34 -23.45 26.93
CA SER A 902 -48.02 -24.64 27.77
C SER A 902 -46.81 -25.44 27.27
N VAL A 903 -46.38 -25.26 26.01
CA VAL A 903 -45.18 -25.88 25.43
C VAL A 903 -43.94 -24.97 25.54
N THR A 904 -44.10 -23.67 25.87
CA THR A 904 -42.98 -22.70 25.86
C THR A 904 -41.85 -23.06 26.81
N GLU A 905 -42.15 -23.61 28.00
CA GLU A 905 -41.12 -23.96 28.99
C GLU A 905 -40.30 -25.17 28.54
N LEU A 906 -40.97 -26.24 28.10
CA LEU A 906 -40.33 -27.42 27.54
C LEU A 906 -39.47 -27.06 26.32
N GLN A 907 -39.94 -26.16 25.46
CA GLN A 907 -39.15 -25.72 24.30
C GLN A 907 -37.99 -24.81 24.70
N LYS A 908 -38.12 -23.92 25.69
CA LYS A 908 -36.99 -23.13 26.21
C LYS A 908 -35.90 -24.06 26.77
N PHE A 909 -36.30 -25.08 27.54
CA PHE A 909 -35.41 -26.09 28.09
C PHE A 909 -34.68 -26.85 26.96
N VAL A 910 -35.41 -27.39 25.98
CA VAL A 910 -34.84 -28.09 24.81
C VAL A 910 -33.92 -27.16 23.99
N SER A 911 -34.29 -25.91 23.78
CA SER A 911 -33.49 -24.96 22.99
C SER A 911 -32.17 -24.63 23.67
N ASN A 912 -32.16 -24.45 25.00
CA ASN A 912 -30.93 -24.23 25.77
C ASN A 912 -30.04 -25.49 25.74
N ALA A 913 -30.63 -26.68 25.83
CA ALA A 913 -29.95 -27.97 25.68
C ALA A 913 -29.46 -28.29 24.25
N THR A 914 -29.64 -27.37 23.28
CA THR A 914 -29.02 -27.44 21.94
C THR A 914 -27.93 -26.39 21.71
N LYS A 915 -27.65 -25.54 22.71
CA LYS A 915 -26.54 -24.56 22.67
C LYS A 915 -25.32 -24.99 23.48
N ASN A 916 -25.55 -25.75 24.55
CA ASN A 916 -24.51 -26.47 25.30
C ASN A 916 -24.53 -27.93 24.85
N ASP A 917 -23.40 -28.64 24.95
CA ASP A 917 -23.29 -30.00 24.41
C ASP A 917 -24.32 -30.99 24.98
N VAL A 918 -24.87 -31.80 24.07
CA VAL A 918 -25.98 -32.73 24.30
C VAL A 918 -25.71 -33.73 25.44
N SER A 919 -24.44 -33.94 25.78
CA SER A 919 -23.97 -34.77 26.91
C SER A 919 -24.36 -34.24 28.30
N GLN A 920 -24.84 -32.99 28.45
CA GLN A 920 -25.26 -32.43 29.74
C GLN A 920 -26.79 -32.30 29.92
N LEU A 921 -27.58 -33.06 29.13
CA LEU A 921 -29.01 -33.21 29.39
C LEU A 921 -29.25 -34.04 30.68
N ASP A 922 -29.47 -33.35 31.81
CA ASP A 922 -30.04 -34.01 32.99
C ASP A 922 -31.45 -34.54 32.67
N THR A 923 -31.49 -35.85 32.44
CA THR A 923 -32.72 -36.57 32.07
C THR A 923 -33.82 -36.43 33.13
N LYS A 924 -33.48 -36.18 34.40
CA LYS A 924 -34.49 -36.00 35.48
C LYS A 924 -35.23 -34.68 35.32
N SER A 925 -34.53 -33.55 35.20
CA SER A 925 -35.17 -32.24 35.01
C SER A 925 -35.92 -32.15 33.67
N PHE A 926 -35.41 -32.77 32.58
CA PHE A 926 -36.17 -32.90 31.33
C PHE A 926 -37.48 -33.67 31.54
N LEU A 927 -37.44 -34.84 32.19
CA LEU A 927 -38.64 -35.63 32.46
C LEU A 927 -39.63 -34.93 33.40
N VAL A 928 -39.17 -34.14 34.36
CA VAL A 928 -40.03 -33.31 35.21
C VAL A 928 -40.71 -32.19 34.40
N CYS A 929 -39.97 -31.47 33.57
CA CYS A 929 -40.53 -30.43 32.70
C CYS A 929 -41.53 -31.00 31.67
N ALA A 930 -41.21 -32.16 31.07
CA ALA A 930 -42.11 -32.88 30.18
C ALA A 930 -43.37 -33.35 30.91
N ARG A 931 -43.27 -33.90 32.14
CA ARG A 931 -44.44 -34.29 32.95
C ARG A 931 -45.28 -33.08 33.39
N GLY A 932 -44.66 -31.94 33.68
CA GLY A 932 -45.36 -30.70 34.03
C GLY A 932 -46.19 -30.16 32.85
N THR A 933 -45.56 -30.00 31.69
CA THR A 933 -46.23 -29.52 30.47
C THR A 933 -47.28 -30.51 29.95
N LEU A 934 -47.04 -31.83 30.01
CA LEU A 934 -48.06 -32.84 29.73
C LEU A 934 -49.27 -32.75 30.69
N ASN A 935 -49.06 -32.42 31.97
CA ASN A 935 -50.16 -32.20 32.92
C ASN A 935 -50.93 -30.90 32.64
N GLN A 936 -50.24 -29.81 32.30
CA GLN A 936 -50.89 -28.55 31.89
C GLN A 936 -51.79 -28.79 30.66
N ILE A 937 -51.25 -29.47 29.63
CA ILE A 937 -51.98 -29.82 28.41
C ILE A 937 -53.15 -30.77 28.72
N ALA A 938 -52.95 -31.80 29.56
CA ALA A 938 -54.02 -32.68 29.99
C ALA A 938 -55.17 -31.91 30.68
N ASN A 939 -54.86 -30.98 31.59
CA ASN A 939 -55.84 -30.15 32.28
C ASN A 939 -56.59 -29.22 31.31
N ILE A 940 -55.89 -28.62 30.34
CA ILE A 940 -56.51 -27.76 29.30
C ILE A 940 -57.45 -28.58 28.43
N LEU A 941 -57.03 -29.76 27.96
CA LEU A 941 -57.87 -30.62 27.13
C LEU A 941 -59.10 -31.12 27.91
N VAL A 942 -58.91 -31.67 29.12
CA VAL A 942 -60.01 -32.15 29.97
C VAL A 942 -61.04 -31.05 30.25
N ARG A 943 -60.58 -29.83 30.62
CA ARG A 943 -61.48 -28.70 30.90
C ARG A 943 -62.27 -28.22 29.68
N ASN A 944 -61.77 -28.44 28.46
CA ASN A 944 -62.48 -28.10 27.22
C ASN A 944 -63.43 -29.23 26.75
N PHE A 945 -63.04 -30.50 26.93
CA PHE A 945 -63.88 -31.65 26.52
C PHE A 945 -65.01 -31.98 27.52
N GLN A 946 -64.85 -31.65 28.81
CA GLN A 946 -65.88 -31.86 29.84
C GLN A 946 -67.22 -31.17 29.56
N ASN A 947 -67.26 -30.11 28.76
CA ASN A 947 -68.49 -29.41 28.39
C ASN A 947 -69.31 -30.12 27.29
N THR A 948 -68.88 -31.31 26.81
CA THR A 948 -69.61 -32.07 25.80
C THR A 948 -70.39 -33.23 26.45
N ASN A 949 -71.71 -33.05 26.62
CA ASN A 949 -72.61 -34.03 27.23
C ASN A 949 -72.83 -35.27 26.34
N TYR A 950 -71.85 -36.18 26.29
CA TYR A 950 -71.96 -37.46 25.60
C TYR A 950 -71.85 -38.62 26.60
N MET A 951 -72.91 -39.44 26.65
CA MET A 951 -73.00 -40.64 27.50
C MET A 951 -72.10 -41.76 26.97
N ILE A 952 -70.81 -41.72 27.33
CA ILE A 952 -69.87 -42.83 27.12
C ILE A 952 -69.65 -43.51 28.48
N PRO A 953 -69.94 -44.82 28.63
CA PRO A 953 -69.65 -45.56 29.86
C PRO A 953 -68.17 -45.42 30.27
N SER A 954 -67.95 -45.16 31.56
CA SER A 954 -66.62 -44.94 32.12
C SER A 954 -65.71 -46.16 31.92
N ASN A 955 -64.56 -45.96 31.25
CA ASN A 955 -63.25 -46.59 31.53
C ASN A 955 -62.17 -46.19 30.49
N GLY A 956 -62.54 -45.89 29.24
CA GLY A 956 -61.56 -45.76 28.13
C GLY A 956 -60.86 -44.39 27.95
N LEU A 957 -61.43 -43.29 28.44
CA LEU A 957 -61.00 -41.92 28.11
C LEU A 957 -60.81 -40.98 29.32
N THR A 958 -61.24 -41.38 30.52
CA THR A 958 -61.24 -40.53 31.72
C THR A 958 -60.01 -40.70 32.62
N SER A 959 -59.21 -41.75 32.44
CA SER A 959 -57.95 -41.92 33.18
C SER A 959 -56.88 -40.92 32.69
N ARG A 960 -56.54 -39.97 33.57
CA ARG A 960 -55.52 -38.92 33.38
C ARG A 960 -54.17 -39.48 32.95
N ASP A 961 -53.73 -40.57 33.58
CA ASP A 961 -52.45 -41.20 33.29
C ASP A 961 -52.44 -41.87 31.90
N SER A 962 -53.57 -42.43 31.46
CA SER A 962 -53.68 -42.99 30.10
C SER A 962 -53.68 -41.92 29.00
N LEU A 963 -54.17 -40.70 29.29
CA LEU A 963 -54.06 -39.56 28.39
C LEU A 963 -52.59 -39.09 28.30
N ILE A 964 -51.93 -38.92 29.45
CA ILE A 964 -50.51 -38.54 29.54
C ILE A 964 -49.63 -39.57 28.82
N SER A 965 -49.91 -40.87 28.97
CA SER A 965 -49.18 -41.95 28.27
C SER A 965 -49.36 -41.92 26.75
N ARG A 966 -50.57 -41.61 26.24
CA ARG A 966 -50.83 -41.48 24.80
C ARG A 966 -50.13 -40.24 24.20
N LEU A 967 -50.19 -39.10 24.89
CA LEU A 967 -49.46 -37.89 24.53
C LEU A 967 -47.93 -38.14 24.50
N ALA A 968 -47.38 -38.80 25.52
CA ALA A 968 -45.96 -39.15 25.58
C ALA A 968 -45.52 -40.05 24.41
N CYS A 969 -46.37 -41.01 24.01
CA CYS A 969 -46.10 -41.87 22.85
C CYS A 969 -45.97 -41.08 21.53
N GLY A 970 -46.71 -39.98 21.38
CA GLY A 970 -46.59 -39.06 20.23
C GLY A 970 -45.23 -38.35 20.14
N LEU A 971 -44.66 -37.94 21.28
CA LEU A 971 -43.29 -37.41 21.34
C LEU A 971 -42.25 -38.51 21.11
N GLN A 972 -42.42 -39.68 21.72
CA GLN A 972 -41.46 -40.78 21.65
C GLN A 972 -41.32 -41.37 20.24
N THR A 973 -42.43 -41.49 19.50
CA THR A 973 -42.41 -41.92 18.08
C THR A 973 -41.70 -40.91 17.19
N GLN A 974 -41.92 -39.61 17.40
CA GLN A 974 -41.26 -38.54 16.63
C GLN A 974 -39.76 -38.40 16.95
N LEU A 975 -39.34 -38.59 18.20
CA LEU A 975 -37.92 -38.73 18.55
C LEU A 975 -37.24 -39.90 17.84
N ARG A 976 -37.98 -40.98 17.55
CA ARG A 976 -37.49 -42.15 16.79
C ARG A 976 -37.33 -41.89 15.29
N ILE A 977 -38.09 -40.95 14.73
CA ILE A 977 -38.05 -40.54 13.30
C ILE A 977 -37.00 -39.45 13.05
N ARG A 978 -36.78 -38.57 14.03
CA ARG A 978 -35.90 -37.39 13.94
C ARG A 978 -34.48 -37.63 13.36
N PRO A 979 -33.77 -38.76 13.61
CA PRO A 979 -32.42 -38.97 13.08
C PRO A 979 -32.31 -38.94 11.54
N GLN A 980 -33.38 -39.30 10.82
CA GLN A 980 -33.36 -39.38 9.35
C GLN A 980 -33.65 -38.04 8.64
N ALA A 981 -34.14 -37.03 9.35
CA ALA A 981 -34.41 -35.70 8.79
C ALA A 981 -33.24 -34.71 8.97
N THR A 982 -32.40 -34.92 10.00
CA THR A 982 -31.26 -34.05 10.30
C THR A 982 -30.11 -34.16 9.29
N THR A 983 -29.88 -35.34 8.73
CA THR A 983 -28.85 -35.59 7.68
C THR A 983 -29.09 -34.76 6.43
N ASN A 984 -30.31 -34.79 5.89
CA ASN A 984 -30.69 -34.03 4.69
C ASN A 984 -30.66 -32.51 4.93
N THR A 985 -30.97 -32.06 6.16
CA THR A 985 -30.92 -30.64 6.52
C THR A 985 -29.49 -30.13 6.65
N LEU A 986 -28.58 -30.93 7.21
CA LEU A 986 -27.16 -30.61 7.33
C LEU A 986 -26.44 -30.53 5.98
N LEU A 987 -26.81 -31.36 4.99
CA LEU A 987 -26.30 -31.22 3.62
C LEU A 987 -26.62 -29.83 3.06
N TYR A 988 -27.89 -29.43 3.08
CA TYR A 988 -28.34 -28.15 2.52
C TYR A 988 -27.71 -26.94 3.22
N GLN A 989 -27.49 -27.03 4.54
CA GLN A 989 -26.76 -26.00 5.29
C GLN A 989 -25.27 -25.97 4.93
N LYS A 990 -24.63 -27.12 4.75
CA LYS A 990 -23.22 -27.20 4.32
C LYS A 990 -23.03 -26.60 2.92
N ASP A 991 -23.91 -26.90 1.97
CA ASP A 991 -23.85 -26.38 0.60
C ASP A 991 -24.10 -24.86 0.55
N MET A 992 -25.01 -24.35 1.38
CA MET A 992 -25.24 -22.91 1.54
C MET A 992 -24.05 -22.19 2.19
N ILE A 993 -23.44 -22.78 3.22
CA ILE A 993 -22.22 -22.25 3.87
C ILE A 993 -21.05 -22.24 2.88
N GLN A 994 -20.86 -23.32 2.10
CA GLN A 994 -19.83 -23.39 1.06
C GLN A 994 -20.07 -22.33 -0.02
N SER A 995 -21.32 -22.09 -0.41
CA SER A 995 -21.68 -21.03 -1.38
C SER A 995 -21.37 -19.63 -0.85
N LEU A 996 -21.64 -19.36 0.43
CA LEU A 996 -21.30 -18.10 1.11
C LEU A 996 -19.78 -17.92 1.29
N GLN A 997 -19.04 -18.99 1.60
CA GLN A 997 -17.59 -18.99 1.68
C GLN A 997 -16.95 -18.70 0.31
N ASN A 998 -17.45 -19.32 -0.76
CA ASN A 998 -17.01 -19.05 -2.12
C ASN A 998 -17.27 -17.58 -2.50
N TYR A 999 -18.48 -17.07 -2.28
CA TYR A 999 -18.83 -15.68 -2.56
C TYR A 999 -17.99 -14.67 -1.76
N THR A 1000 -17.69 -14.97 -0.49
CA THR A 1000 -16.81 -14.13 0.35
C THR A 1000 -15.36 -14.17 -0.14
N SER A 1001 -14.90 -15.32 -0.64
CA SER A 1001 -13.56 -15.47 -1.23
C SER A 1001 -13.44 -14.70 -2.54
N ASP A 1002 -14.45 -14.74 -3.41
CA ASP A 1002 -14.49 -13.97 -4.65
C ASP A 1002 -14.60 -12.45 -4.38
N LEU A 1003 -15.37 -12.03 -3.37
CA LEU A 1003 -15.42 -10.64 -2.94
C LEU A 1003 -14.04 -10.16 -2.45
N ASN A 1004 -13.37 -10.94 -1.61
CA ASN A 1004 -12.02 -10.64 -1.13
C ASN A 1004 -10.99 -10.60 -2.29
N ARG A 1005 -11.10 -11.50 -3.26
CA ARG A 1005 -10.29 -11.52 -4.49
C ARG A 1005 -10.53 -10.28 -5.35
N HIS A 1006 -11.78 -9.82 -5.46
CA HIS A 1006 -12.12 -8.60 -6.17
C HIS A 1006 -11.61 -7.35 -5.45
N VAL A 1007 -11.70 -7.30 -4.11
CA VAL A 1007 -11.12 -6.23 -3.30
C VAL A 1007 -9.60 -6.19 -3.48
N HIS A 1008 -8.89 -7.31 -3.34
CA HIS A 1008 -7.44 -7.38 -3.60
C HIS A 1008 -7.08 -6.93 -5.02
N LYS A 1009 -7.85 -7.31 -6.04
CA LYS A 1009 -7.65 -6.83 -7.42
C LYS A 1009 -7.76 -5.30 -7.50
N MET A 1010 -8.79 -4.71 -6.89
CA MET A 1010 -8.93 -3.25 -6.80
C MET A 1010 -7.77 -2.59 -6.02
N THR A 1011 -7.31 -3.19 -4.91
CA THR A 1011 -6.17 -2.68 -4.13
C THR A 1011 -4.87 -2.70 -4.94
N THR A 1012 -4.58 -3.79 -5.65
CA THR A 1012 -3.40 -3.88 -6.53
C THR A 1012 -3.48 -2.90 -7.70
N GLN A 1013 -4.66 -2.67 -8.28
CA GLN A 1013 -4.85 -1.64 -9.30
C GLN A 1013 -4.64 -0.21 -8.75
N LEU A 1014 -5.09 0.07 -7.52
CA LEU A 1014 -4.81 1.35 -6.86
C LEU A 1014 -3.31 1.53 -6.55
N GLN A 1015 -2.61 0.47 -6.13
CA GLN A 1015 -1.15 0.51 -5.95
C GLN A 1015 -0.41 0.73 -7.28
N GLN A 1016 -0.82 0.06 -8.37
CA GLN A 1016 -0.24 0.26 -9.70
C GLN A 1016 -0.51 1.66 -10.25
N LEU A 1017 -1.70 2.23 -10.02
CA LEU A 1017 -2.01 3.61 -10.39
C LEU A 1017 -1.19 4.60 -9.57
N LYS A 1018 -1.01 4.38 -8.26
CA LYS A 1018 -0.15 5.22 -7.43
C LYS A 1018 1.32 5.13 -7.88
N GLN A 1019 1.84 3.93 -8.11
CA GLN A 1019 3.21 3.74 -8.59
C GLN A 1019 3.45 4.41 -9.96
N LYS A 1020 2.46 4.42 -10.86
CA LYS A 1020 2.51 5.20 -12.11
C LYS A 1020 2.47 6.72 -11.88
N GLN A 1021 1.73 7.19 -10.88
CA GLN A 1021 1.72 8.60 -10.50
C GLN A 1021 3.05 9.03 -9.86
N ASP A 1022 3.65 8.17 -9.03
CA ASP A 1022 4.96 8.39 -8.42
C ASP A 1022 6.07 8.41 -9.50
N ILE A 1023 6.03 7.49 -10.48
CA ILE A 1023 6.93 7.50 -11.66
C ILE A 1023 6.72 8.78 -12.49
N SER A 1024 5.48 9.17 -12.79
CA SER A 1024 5.21 10.38 -13.56
C SER A 1024 5.62 11.68 -12.84
N ALA A 1025 5.61 11.69 -11.50
CA ALA A 1025 6.19 12.77 -10.71
C ALA A 1025 7.72 12.80 -10.85
N GLN A 1026 8.39 11.65 -10.77
CA GLN A 1026 9.84 11.53 -10.95
C GLN A 1026 10.29 11.89 -12.38
N GLU A 1027 9.53 11.50 -13.41
CA GLU A 1027 9.74 11.92 -14.81
C GLU A 1027 9.64 13.44 -14.95
N LYS A 1028 8.68 14.09 -14.27
CA LYS A 1028 8.53 15.55 -14.28
C LYS A 1028 9.66 16.26 -13.53
N GLU A 1029 10.11 15.70 -12.40
CA GLU A 1029 11.23 16.20 -11.60
C GLU A 1029 12.55 16.12 -12.40
N GLN A 1030 12.77 15.00 -13.12
CA GLN A 1030 13.85 14.85 -14.10
C GLN A 1030 13.73 15.87 -15.23
N PHE A 1031 12.53 16.13 -15.77
CA PHE A 1031 12.33 17.09 -16.86
C PHE A 1031 12.62 18.55 -16.45
N GLU A 1032 12.28 18.93 -15.21
CA GLU A 1032 12.67 20.24 -14.66
C GLU A 1032 14.19 20.31 -14.36
N LEU A 1033 14.82 19.21 -13.93
CA LEU A 1033 16.27 19.13 -13.80
C LEU A 1033 16.95 19.32 -15.16
N ASP A 1034 16.54 18.57 -16.19
CA ASP A 1034 17.09 18.66 -17.55
C ASP A 1034 16.89 20.09 -18.11
N LYS A 1035 15.70 20.68 -17.94
CA LYS A 1035 15.40 22.09 -18.27
C LYS A 1035 16.31 23.08 -17.55
N SER A 1036 16.65 22.84 -16.28
CA SER A 1036 17.63 23.67 -15.54
C SER A 1036 19.04 23.54 -16.11
N THR A 1037 19.47 22.33 -16.53
CA THR A 1037 20.78 22.15 -17.19
C THR A 1037 20.82 22.81 -18.56
N ILE A 1038 19.73 22.76 -19.34
CA ILE A 1038 19.60 23.47 -20.62
C ILE A 1038 19.72 24.99 -20.40
N PHE A 1039 19.08 25.54 -19.37
CA PHE A 1039 19.19 26.96 -19.03
C PHE A 1039 20.61 27.34 -18.60
N HIS A 1040 21.28 26.50 -17.80
CA HIS A 1040 22.67 26.72 -17.41
C HIS A 1040 23.63 26.65 -18.61
N LEU A 1041 23.42 25.70 -19.53
CA LEU A 1041 24.17 25.60 -20.78
C LEU A 1041 23.93 26.80 -21.70
N GLN A 1042 22.70 27.32 -21.80
CA GLN A 1042 22.42 28.57 -22.51
C GLN A 1042 23.17 29.75 -21.90
N GLU A 1043 23.19 29.89 -20.58
CA GLU A 1043 23.90 30.98 -19.90
C GLU A 1043 25.42 30.85 -20.03
N GLN A 1044 26.00 29.64 -19.98
CA GLN A 1044 27.41 29.41 -20.31
C GLN A 1044 27.74 29.76 -21.76
N LEU A 1045 26.88 29.40 -22.72
CA LEU A 1045 27.07 29.68 -24.15
C LEU A 1045 26.98 31.19 -24.43
N LYS A 1046 26.12 31.90 -23.72
CA LYS A 1046 25.98 33.36 -23.74
C LYS A 1046 27.20 34.06 -23.12
N GLN A 1047 27.72 33.59 -21.99
CA GLN A 1047 28.99 34.08 -21.42
C GLN A 1047 30.19 33.79 -22.35
N LEU A 1048 30.20 32.65 -23.05
CA LEU A 1048 31.19 32.37 -24.10
C LEU A 1048 31.07 33.36 -25.26
N HIS A 1049 29.84 33.68 -25.70
CA HIS A 1049 29.59 34.67 -26.74
C HIS A 1049 30.08 36.07 -26.32
N GLU A 1050 29.80 36.52 -25.09
CA GLU A 1050 30.34 37.77 -24.55
C GLU A 1050 31.88 37.76 -24.45
N ARG A 1051 32.50 36.66 -24.02
CA ARG A 1051 33.97 36.53 -23.99
C ARG A 1051 34.59 36.54 -25.39
N VAL A 1052 33.91 35.99 -26.40
CA VAL A 1052 34.33 36.06 -27.81
C VAL A 1052 34.16 37.48 -28.34
N LEU A 1053 33.06 38.17 -28.04
CA LEU A 1053 32.85 39.59 -28.38
C LEU A 1053 33.91 40.50 -27.73
N LEU A 1054 34.22 40.31 -26.44
CA LEU A 1054 35.28 41.02 -25.74
C LEU A 1054 36.66 40.77 -26.38
N ARG A 1055 36.96 39.52 -26.76
CA ARG A 1055 38.20 39.22 -27.51
C ARG A 1055 38.21 39.87 -28.90
N TYR A 1056 37.08 39.92 -29.61
CA TYR A 1056 36.97 40.59 -30.90
C TYR A 1056 37.17 42.11 -30.78
N LEU A 1057 36.52 42.74 -29.78
CA LEU A 1057 36.66 44.17 -29.49
C LEU A 1057 38.09 44.52 -29.03
N PHE A 1058 38.71 43.66 -28.22
CA PHE A 1058 40.12 43.82 -27.81
C PHE A 1058 41.08 43.66 -29.00
N PHE A 1059 40.82 42.70 -29.91
CA PHE A 1059 41.60 42.53 -31.14
C PHE A 1059 41.43 43.72 -32.09
N ILE A 1060 40.20 44.24 -32.25
CA ILE A 1060 39.94 45.48 -33.01
C ILE A 1060 40.65 46.68 -32.37
N SER A 1061 40.65 46.79 -31.03
CA SER A 1061 41.34 47.85 -30.30
C SER A 1061 42.86 47.80 -30.49
N ILE A 1062 43.46 46.60 -30.44
CA ILE A 1062 44.88 46.39 -30.77
C ILE A 1062 45.16 46.75 -32.24
N VAL A 1063 44.32 46.30 -33.19
CA VAL A 1063 44.48 46.62 -34.62
C VAL A 1063 44.35 48.13 -34.89
N TYR A 1064 43.55 48.86 -34.11
CA TYR A 1064 43.49 50.32 -34.15
C TYR A 1064 44.72 50.99 -33.54
N GLN A 1065 45.19 50.54 -32.36
CA GLN A 1065 46.41 51.09 -31.74
C GLN A 1065 47.66 50.84 -32.58
N VAL A 1066 47.79 49.68 -33.22
CA VAL A 1066 48.91 49.35 -34.13
C VAL A 1066 48.84 50.14 -35.45
N LYS A 1067 47.72 50.82 -35.76
CA LYS A 1067 47.56 51.64 -36.97
C LYS A 1067 47.78 53.15 -36.79
N LEU A 1068 48.11 53.63 -35.59
CA LEU A 1068 48.66 54.98 -35.39
C LEU A 1068 50.05 54.84 -34.76
N PRO A 1069 51.12 54.89 -35.58
CA PRO A 1069 51.78 56.18 -35.72
C PRO A 1069 52.42 56.44 -37.10
N THR A 1070 51.96 57.45 -37.87
CA THR A 1070 52.76 58.00 -38.99
C THR A 1070 52.40 59.40 -39.51
N THR A 1071 51.29 60.03 -39.08
CA THR A 1071 50.79 61.28 -39.68
C THR A 1071 50.69 62.44 -38.68
N MET A 1072 51.84 62.90 -38.16
CA MET A 1072 51.92 64.22 -37.51
C MET A 1072 53.34 64.84 -37.58
N TYR A 1073 53.89 64.96 -38.78
CA TYR A 1073 55.05 65.81 -39.09
C TYR A 1073 55.02 66.25 -40.56
N LEU A 1074 54.16 67.23 -40.86
CA LEU A 1074 54.18 68.09 -42.06
C LEU A 1074 53.29 69.32 -41.79
#